data_AF-A0A961LE68-F1
#
_entry.id   AF-A0A961LE68-F1
#
_cell.length_a   1.000
_cell.length_b   1.000
_cell.length_c   1.000
_cell.angle_alpha   90.00
_cell.angle_beta   90.00
_cell.angle_gamma   90.00
#
_symmetry.space_group_name_H-M   'P 1'
#
loop_
_entity.id
_entity.type
_entity.pdbx_description
1 polymer ?
#
loop_
_entity_poly.entity_id
_entity_poly.type
_entity_poly.pdbx_seq_one_letter_code
_entity_poly.pdbx_strand_id
1 'polypeptide(L)'
;MDAAITGIDEDVDALRGDVSDLAAELDIVGASITTNQIVAASWSDLVTLAGTIDRQGAEVVADDTGTHGAASVTGYDGPLVANAGRYSWSESWSRWVRVGDAVVTAAAIRPLQAALQIGDNGAARIVDQDGAVGLEIGPDGIVKGAGFSFFNGGSLATFTIVEDEAWAWALRAQDGEIAFGVDHNGVFYPTIGDFTIVEDEAWALAVRAQDGEIAFGVDHNGVFYPTIGDNGGGGDWPISHVVTTVFAEPWSDPSRSLALTWVNNSAVDGIVVEYRPRGGAAWMASASQRTRAWPSDSGRHCHSAVLADLTPDTVYELRWPGAAKTESVKTCPRSDVTVAFGSDWHGNTSTLPDFATATGTLGADLVCLAGDLAGDDGQSTAPDMAYWETLLSASWRTPGGALLPLVALVGNHDASDHAGTGNAVHGGDGLIGPISALMSWAYDDDQPTREADGVSTVSIGRELLIIGLNTSHTVPLAGAQFAWFEEQIARAPDYRHVIVVGHCPAFLAAADFNFEYDDQSRVLRTSYWPAMQAFADKVRFYLAGHEHILTVTARLAIAPGLDPVSGNDLKWTTDPGGVMQIGSGPMGGGRMALSAVKAGTVSTEDGSPKMIAAMGRDAGANSIQVHGSGIVTANVTGSETWHMWHCRFDPTGWSATAYNRDGLTLYEIDEGI
;
A
#
# COMPACT_ATOMS: atom_id res chain seq x y z
N MET A 1 41.77 35.51 21.80
CA MET A 1 41.70 35.07 20.39
C MET A 1 42.51 33.80 20.23
N ASP A 2 43.79 33.82 20.61
CA ASP A 2 44.67 32.63 20.54
C ASP A 2 44.12 31.40 21.29
N ALA A 3 43.62 31.56 22.52
CA ALA A 3 43.01 30.44 23.26
C ALA A 3 41.72 29.88 22.62
N ALA A 4 41.00 30.68 21.84
CA ALA A 4 39.81 30.23 21.11
C ALA A 4 40.17 29.53 19.80
N ILE A 5 41.30 29.93 19.18
CA ILE A 5 41.84 29.27 17.99
C ILE A 5 42.40 27.89 18.35
N THR A 6 43.11 27.77 19.49
CA THR A 6 43.61 26.47 19.96
C THR A 6 42.50 25.46 20.25
N GLY A 7 41.39 25.89 20.85
CA GLY A 7 40.24 24.99 21.10
C GLY A 7 39.59 24.50 19.81
N ILE A 8 39.52 25.34 18.77
CA ILE A 8 38.99 24.94 17.46
C ILE A 8 39.90 23.91 16.77
N ASP A 9 41.22 24.05 16.88
CA ASP A 9 42.16 23.08 16.29
C ASP A 9 42.06 21.71 16.97
N GLU A 10 41.89 21.67 18.30
CA GLU A 10 41.68 20.43 19.06
C GLU A 10 40.36 19.74 18.68
N ASP A 11 39.28 20.50 18.52
CA ASP A 11 37.98 19.96 18.08
C ASP A 11 38.04 19.44 16.63
N VAL A 12 38.79 20.12 15.75
CA VAL A 12 38.99 19.70 14.35
C VAL A 12 39.81 18.41 14.27
N ASP A 13 40.84 18.25 15.10
CA ASP A 13 41.64 17.03 15.11
C ASP A 13 40.89 15.85 15.75
N ALA A 14 40.03 16.10 16.75
CA ALA A 14 39.12 15.08 17.27
C ALA A 14 38.11 14.61 16.21
N LEU A 15 37.48 15.57 15.49
CA LEU A 15 36.57 15.27 14.38
C LEU A 15 37.24 14.47 13.25
N ARG A 16 38.53 14.72 12.96
CA ARG A 16 39.29 13.93 11.99
C ARG A 16 39.51 12.49 12.45
N GLY A 17 39.73 12.28 13.74
CA GLY A 17 39.80 10.95 14.35
C GLY A 17 38.50 10.18 14.15
N ASP A 18 37.38 10.79 14.56
CA ASP A 18 36.05 10.17 14.47
C ASP A 18 35.65 9.83 13.03
N VAL A 19 35.96 10.70 12.06
CA VAL A 19 35.70 10.44 10.63
C VAL A 19 36.56 9.29 10.10
N SER A 20 37.80 9.16 10.57
CA SER A 20 38.68 8.04 10.19
C SER A 20 38.17 6.71 10.75
N ASP A 21 37.69 6.71 11.99
CA ASP A 21 37.14 5.51 12.63
C ASP A 21 35.82 5.10 11.98
N LEU A 22 34.94 6.06 11.66
CA LEU A 22 33.69 5.79 10.94
C LEU A 22 33.95 5.26 9.52
N ALA A 23 34.98 5.76 8.83
CA ALA A 23 35.38 5.23 7.53
C ALA A 23 35.88 3.78 7.61
N ALA A 24 36.62 3.43 8.68
CA ALA A 24 37.05 2.06 8.93
C ALA A 24 35.86 1.14 9.26
N GLU A 25 34.89 1.59 10.07
CA GLU A 25 33.66 0.86 10.34
C GLU A 25 32.80 0.67 9.09
N LEU A 26 32.69 1.69 8.23
CA LEU A 26 31.96 1.60 6.98
C LEU A 26 32.63 0.65 5.98
N ASP A 27 33.96 0.58 5.94
CA ASP A 27 34.70 -0.41 5.15
C ASP A 27 34.48 -1.84 5.70
N ILE A 28 34.36 -2.02 7.01
CA ILE A 28 34.00 -3.30 7.64
C ILE A 28 32.55 -3.70 7.30
N VAL A 29 31.60 -2.76 7.38
CA VAL A 29 30.20 -3.00 7.02
C VAL A 29 30.07 -3.27 5.52
N GLY A 30 30.77 -2.52 4.67
CA GLY A 30 30.83 -2.76 3.23
C GLY A 30 31.45 -4.13 2.89
N ALA A 31 32.48 -4.56 3.62
CA ALA A 31 33.03 -5.90 3.51
C ALA A 31 32.08 -6.99 4.06
N SER A 32 31.11 -6.63 4.89
CA SER A 32 30.09 -7.55 5.42
C SER A 32 28.85 -7.71 4.55
N ILE A 33 28.62 -6.77 3.61
CA ILE A 33 27.57 -6.84 2.58
C ILE A 33 28.21 -7.38 1.30
N THR A 34 28.36 -8.70 1.23
CA THR A 34 29.04 -9.32 0.10
C THR A 34 28.07 -9.65 -1.02
N THR A 35 28.10 -8.90 -2.13
CA THR A 35 27.52 -9.37 -3.40
C THR A 35 28.32 -10.57 -3.92
N ASN A 36 27.66 -11.59 -4.49
CA ASN A 36 28.27 -12.82 -5.03
C ASN A 36 29.05 -13.67 -4.01
N GLN A 37 28.46 -13.90 -2.83
CA GLN A 37 29.06 -14.70 -1.75
C GLN A 37 29.28 -16.16 -2.18
N ILE A 38 30.54 -16.62 -2.11
CA ILE A 38 30.91 -18.03 -2.30
C ILE A 38 30.81 -18.76 -0.97
N VAL A 39 30.16 -19.93 -0.92
CA VAL A 39 30.14 -20.78 0.28
C VAL A 39 31.00 -22.02 0.03
N ALA A 40 32.03 -22.21 0.86
CA ALA A 40 32.97 -23.32 0.76
C ALA A 40 32.83 -24.29 1.94
N ALA A 41 32.93 -25.59 1.67
CA ALA A 41 32.81 -26.63 2.70
C ALA A 41 34.05 -26.70 3.61
N SER A 42 35.21 -26.23 3.14
CA SER A 42 36.45 -26.14 3.90
C SER A 42 37.33 -24.97 3.43
N TRP A 43 38.29 -24.58 4.26
CA TRP A 43 39.34 -23.63 3.89
C TRP A 43 40.15 -24.12 2.68
N SER A 44 40.44 -25.43 2.60
CA SER A 44 41.13 -26.02 1.46
C SER A 44 40.34 -25.87 0.16
N ASP A 45 39.01 -25.92 0.20
CA ASP A 45 38.20 -25.69 -0.99
C ASP A 45 38.25 -24.20 -1.38
N LEU A 46 38.06 -23.31 -0.40
CA LEU A 46 38.05 -21.87 -0.65
C LEU A 46 39.38 -21.39 -1.27
N VAL A 47 40.52 -21.85 -0.77
CA VAL A 47 41.84 -21.40 -1.24
C VAL A 47 42.17 -21.88 -2.67
N THR A 48 41.43 -22.85 -3.21
CA THR A 48 41.54 -23.25 -4.63
C THR A 48 40.78 -22.33 -5.58
N LEU A 49 39.89 -21.49 -5.04
CA LEU A 49 39.09 -20.53 -5.79
C LEU A 49 39.79 -19.17 -5.82
N ALA A 50 39.84 -18.54 -6.99
CA ALA A 50 40.21 -17.14 -7.13
C ALA A 50 38.94 -16.28 -7.12
N GLY A 51 38.94 -15.20 -6.33
CA GLY A 51 37.88 -14.20 -6.44
C GLY A 51 37.96 -13.50 -7.80
N THR A 52 36.81 -13.16 -8.36
CA THR A 52 36.67 -12.53 -9.68
C THR A 52 36.61 -11.01 -9.62
N ILE A 53 36.36 -10.44 -8.43
CA ILE A 53 36.33 -9.00 -8.16
C ILE A 53 36.95 -8.72 -6.78
N ASP A 54 37.60 -7.56 -6.62
CA ASP A 54 38.07 -7.12 -5.31
C ASP A 54 36.90 -7.04 -4.32
N ARG A 55 37.16 -7.42 -3.07
CA ARG A 55 36.17 -7.51 -1.99
C ARG A 55 35.04 -8.54 -2.18
N GLN A 56 35.13 -9.44 -3.15
CA GLN A 56 34.18 -10.56 -3.25
C GLN A 56 34.11 -11.32 -1.92
N GLY A 57 32.90 -11.65 -1.46
CA GLY A 57 32.72 -12.39 -0.22
C GLY A 57 32.84 -13.89 -0.38
N ALA A 58 33.35 -14.54 0.66
CA ALA A 58 33.21 -15.98 0.83
C ALA A 58 32.95 -16.35 2.29
N GLU A 59 32.42 -17.54 2.52
CA GLU A 59 32.22 -18.10 3.84
C GLU A 59 32.63 -19.56 3.87
N VAL A 60 33.45 -19.92 4.86
CA VAL A 60 33.78 -21.31 5.20
C VAL A 60 32.91 -21.72 6.37
N VAL A 61 32.18 -22.83 6.20
CA VAL A 61 31.19 -23.32 7.16
C VAL A 61 31.76 -23.56 8.55
N ALA A 62 30.91 -23.42 9.57
CA ALA A 62 31.29 -23.61 10.99
C ALA A 62 31.88 -25.00 11.32
N ASP A 63 31.63 -26.01 10.48
CA ASP A 63 32.06 -27.39 10.68
C ASP A 63 33.56 -27.60 10.35
N ASP A 64 34.22 -26.67 9.64
CA ASP A 64 35.68 -26.72 9.44
C ASP A 64 36.41 -26.16 10.67
N THR A 65 36.72 -27.05 11.61
CA THR A 65 37.37 -26.72 12.88
C THR A 65 38.89 -26.52 12.78
N GLY A 66 39.46 -26.51 11.57
CA GLY A 66 40.90 -26.31 11.36
C GLY A 66 41.35 -24.86 11.57
N THR A 67 42.65 -24.63 11.37
CA THR A 67 43.25 -23.29 11.34
C THR A 67 44.22 -23.15 10.16
N HIS A 68 44.43 -21.92 9.71
CA HIS A 68 45.43 -21.55 8.71
C HIS A 68 46.10 -20.22 9.08
N GLY A 69 47.25 -19.91 8.46
CA GLY A 69 47.90 -18.61 8.67
C GLY A 69 47.12 -17.50 7.99
N ALA A 70 46.90 -16.38 8.69
CA ALA A 70 46.23 -15.23 8.11
C ALA A 70 46.93 -14.75 6.83
N ALA A 71 46.15 -14.27 5.87
CA ALA A 71 46.67 -13.72 4.62
C ALA A 71 47.58 -12.52 4.87
N SER A 72 48.66 -12.45 4.10
CA SER A 72 49.60 -11.34 4.02
C SER A 72 49.96 -11.09 2.55
N VAL A 73 50.80 -10.08 2.32
CA VAL A 73 51.38 -9.80 0.99
C VAL A 73 52.14 -11.01 0.44
N THR A 74 52.79 -11.81 1.30
CA THR A 74 53.68 -12.91 0.89
C THR A 74 53.03 -14.29 0.90
N GLY A 75 51.91 -14.47 1.59
CA GLY A 75 51.30 -15.79 1.71
C GLY A 75 50.17 -15.86 2.73
N TYR A 76 49.87 -17.09 3.15
CA TYR A 76 49.07 -17.38 4.33
C TYR A 76 50.01 -17.69 5.50
N ASP A 77 50.88 -16.73 5.81
CA ASP A 77 52.02 -16.81 6.73
C ASP A 77 51.88 -15.88 7.95
N GLY A 78 50.72 -15.22 8.09
CA GLY A 78 50.36 -14.45 9.28
C GLY A 78 49.97 -15.31 10.49
N PRO A 79 49.48 -14.68 11.58
CA PRO A 79 48.98 -15.38 12.76
C PRO A 79 47.91 -16.41 12.41
N LEU A 80 47.86 -17.52 13.15
CA LEU A 80 46.84 -18.55 12.93
C LEU A 80 45.43 -18.02 13.22
N VAL A 81 44.52 -18.28 12.30
CA VAL A 81 43.09 -17.97 12.42
C VAL A 81 42.26 -19.23 12.15
N ALA A 82 41.03 -19.26 12.66
CA ALA A 82 40.10 -20.37 12.42
C ALA A 82 39.70 -20.45 10.93
N ASN A 83 39.61 -21.68 10.41
CA ASN A 83 39.12 -21.94 9.06
C ASN A 83 37.66 -21.51 8.90
N ALA A 84 36.79 -21.83 9.87
CA ALA A 84 35.44 -21.29 9.91
C ALA A 84 35.47 -19.76 10.03
N GLY A 85 34.87 -19.07 9.06
CA GLY A 85 34.88 -17.62 9.00
C GLY A 85 34.28 -17.04 7.73
N ARG A 86 34.06 -15.73 7.75
CA ARG A 86 33.80 -14.92 6.57
C ARG A 86 35.12 -14.37 6.02
N TYR A 87 35.23 -14.36 4.70
CA TYR A 87 36.41 -13.96 3.95
C TYR A 87 36.05 -12.93 2.88
N SER A 88 37.02 -12.11 2.53
CA SER A 88 36.94 -11.13 1.45
C SER A 88 38.15 -11.31 0.52
N TRP A 89 37.93 -11.37 -0.79
CA TRP A 89 39.02 -11.46 -1.76
C TRP A 89 39.78 -10.13 -1.83
N SER A 90 41.10 -10.18 -1.66
CA SER A 90 42.00 -9.06 -1.93
C SER A 90 42.65 -9.25 -3.29
N GLU A 91 42.28 -8.41 -4.26
CA GLU A 91 42.87 -8.43 -5.60
C GLU A 91 44.38 -8.14 -5.53
N SER A 92 44.76 -7.15 -4.72
CA SER A 92 46.16 -6.72 -4.55
C SER A 92 47.07 -7.82 -4.00
N TRP A 93 46.54 -8.75 -3.21
CA TRP A 93 47.29 -9.90 -2.67
C TRP A 93 46.97 -11.20 -3.39
N SER A 94 45.94 -11.22 -4.24
CA SER A 94 45.37 -12.40 -4.89
C SER A 94 45.07 -13.53 -3.90
N ARG A 95 44.45 -13.18 -2.76
CA ARG A 95 44.19 -14.07 -1.61
C ARG A 95 42.90 -13.73 -0.88
N TRP A 96 42.34 -14.72 -0.17
CA TRP A 96 41.20 -14.56 0.72
C TRP A 96 41.65 -14.03 2.09
N VAL A 97 41.06 -12.92 2.55
CA VAL A 97 41.36 -12.30 3.84
C VAL A 97 40.19 -12.55 4.79
N ARG A 98 40.45 -13.11 5.98
CA ARG A 98 39.40 -13.35 6.98
C ARG A 98 38.91 -12.01 7.55
N VAL A 99 37.60 -11.76 7.48
CA VAL A 99 36.95 -10.52 7.93
C VAL A 99 35.98 -10.73 9.11
N GLY A 100 35.65 -11.98 9.46
CA GLY A 100 34.80 -12.26 10.60
C GLY A 100 34.55 -13.74 10.85
N ASP A 101 33.73 -14.04 11.84
CA ASP A 101 33.31 -15.41 12.16
C ASP A 101 32.20 -15.90 11.22
N ALA A 102 32.10 -17.22 11.07
CA ALA A 102 31.05 -17.88 10.28
C ALA A 102 29.69 -17.74 10.97
N VAL A 103 28.65 -17.53 10.17
CA VAL A 103 27.25 -17.47 10.59
C VAL A 103 26.43 -18.63 9.99
N VAL A 104 26.98 -19.36 9.01
CA VAL A 104 26.33 -20.49 8.35
C VAL A 104 26.89 -21.82 8.86
N THR A 105 25.98 -22.71 9.28
CA THR A 105 26.30 -24.08 9.70
C THR A 105 26.14 -25.06 8.53
N ALA A 106 26.87 -26.18 8.51
CA ALA A 106 26.71 -27.17 7.44
C ALA A 106 25.29 -27.80 7.39
N ALA A 107 24.52 -27.67 8.47
CA ALA A 107 23.10 -28.05 8.49
C ALA A 107 22.22 -27.16 7.59
N ALA A 108 22.58 -25.88 7.43
CA ALA A 108 21.84 -24.94 6.58
C ALA A 108 22.13 -25.13 5.07
N ILE A 109 23.31 -25.68 4.73
CA ILE A 109 23.75 -25.82 3.32
C ILE A 109 23.49 -27.22 2.76
N ARG A 110 23.45 -28.26 3.62
CA ARG A 110 23.17 -29.64 3.20
C ARG A 110 21.93 -29.81 2.32
N PRO A 111 20.78 -29.13 2.56
CA PRO A 111 19.63 -29.21 1.67
C PRO A 111 19.89 -28.62 0.28
N LEU A 112 20.67 -27.54 0.19
CA LEU A 112 21.02 -26.86 -1.07
C LEU A 112 22.08 -27.63 -1.88
N GLN A 113 23.07 -28.24 -1.22
CA GLN A 113 24.07 -29.09 -1.87
C GLN A 113 23.50 -30.45 -2.28
N ALA A 114 22.59 -31.01 -1.49
CA ALA A 114 21.84 -32.20 -1.89
C ALA A 114 21.00 -31.91 -3.13
N ALA A 115 20.39 -30.73 -3.21
CA ALA A 115 19.58 -30.32 -4.35
C ALA A 115 20.38 -29.83 -5.58
N LEU A 116 21.72 -29.73 -5.53
CA LEU A 116 22.52 -29.26 -6.66
C LEU A 116 23.88 -29.98 -6.74
N GLN A 117 23.97 -31.00 -7.58
CA GLN A 117 25.22 -31.71 -7.88
C GLN A 117 25.82 -31.17 -9.19
N ILE A 118 27.02 -30.59 -9.12
CA ILE A 118 27.79 -30.27 -10.33
C ILE A 118 28.76 -31.42 -10.59
N GLY A 119 28.60 -32.12 -11.72
CA GLY A 119 29.49 -33.21 -12.11
C GLY A 119 30.82 -32.70 -12.67
N ASP A 120 31.87 -33.52 -12.62
CA ASP A 120 33.22 -33.21 -13.14
C ASP A 120 33.25 -32.84 -14.64
N ASN A 121 32.15 -33.07 -15.36
CA ASN A 121 31.94 -32.72 -16.76
C ASN A 121 31.24 -31.35 -16.98
N GLY A 122 30.97 -30.59 -15.92
CA GLY A 122 30.31 -29.28 -15.99
C GLY A 122 28.78 -29.32 -16.07
N ALA A 123 28.15 -30.49 -15.89
CA ALA A 123 26.70 -30.61 -15.82
C ALA A 123 26.17 -30.28 -14.41
N ALA A 124 25.09 -29.50 -14.31
CA ALA A 124 24.41 -29.20 -13.05
C ALA A 124 23.15 -30.05 -12.93
N ARG A 125 22.99 -30.77 -11.81
CA ARG A 125 21.89 -31.70 -11.56
C ARG A 125 21.14 -31.31 -10.31
N ILE A 126 19.82 -31.23 -10.40
CA ILE A 126 18.95 -31.18 -9.23
C ILE A 126 18.53 -32.60 -8.91
N VAL A 127 18.98 -33.13 -7.76
CA VAL A 127 18.54 -34.44 -7.28
C VAL A 127 17.66 -34.27 -6.06
N ASP A 128 16.63 -35.11 -5.95
CA ASP A 128 15.81 -35.18 -4.75
C ASP A 128 16.56 -35.91 -3.60
N GLN A 129 15.89 -35.99 -2.45
CA GLN A 129 16.40 -36.63 -1.24
C GLN A 129 16.72 -38.14 -1.40
N ASP A 130 16.19 -38.78 -2.44
CA ASP A 130 16.41 -40.20 -2.75
C ASP A 130 17.47 -40.42 -3.86
N GLY A 131 18.04 -39.32 -4.39
CA GLY A 131 19.07 -39.33 -5.43
C GLY A 131 18.53 -39.38 -6.85
N ALA A 132 17.22 -39.19 -7.06
CA ALA A 132 16.63 -39.13 -8.39
C ALA A 132 16.85 -37.75 -9.02
N VAL A 133 17.34 -37.72 -10.27
CA VAL A 133 17.60 -36.48 -11.01
C VAL A 133 16.28 -35.90 -11.51
N GLY A 134 15.86 -34.75 -10.97
CA GLY A 134 14.68 -34.01 -11.41
C GLY A 134 14.95 -33.04 -12.56
N LEU A 135 16.19 -32.56 -12.69
CA LEU A 135 16.61 -31.64 -13.76
C LEU A 135 18.12 -31.78 -13.99
N GLU A 136 18.57 -32.05 -15.22
CA GLU A 136 19.99 -32.01 -15.60
C GLU A 136 20.21 -30.91 -16.63
N ILE A 137 21.09 -29.95 -16.36
CA ILE A 137 21.55 -28.97 -17.34
C ILE A 137 22.90 -29.43 -17.84
N GLY A 138 22.96 -29.79 -19.12
CA GLY A 138 24.20 -30.18 -19.78
C GLY A 138 25.21 -29.01 -19.86
N PRO A 139 26.50 -29.30 -20.08
CA PRO A 139 27.54 -28.27 -20.23
C PRO A 139 27.33 -27.38 -21.48
N ASP A 140 26.41 -27.75 -22.36
CA ASP A 140 25.93 -26.99 -23.52
C ASP A 140 24.74 -26.06 -23.20
N GLY A 141 24.26 -26.05 -21.95
CA GLY A 141 23.10 -25.27 -21.51
C GLY A 141 21.75 -25.93 -21.82
N ILE A 142 21.73 -27.16 -22.32
CA ILE A 142 20.49 -27.88 -22.67
C ILE A 142 19.94 -28.60 -21.44
N VAL A 143 18.68 -28.33 -21.12
CA VAL A 143 17.94 -29.03 -20.05
C VAL A 143 17.54 -30.41 -20.54
N LYS A 144 18.08 -31.46 -19.92
CA LYS A 144 17.77 -32.86 -20.17
C LYS A 144 17.01 -33.44 -18.97
N GLY A 145 15.96 -34.21 -19.25
CA GLY A 145 15.32 -35.08 -18.26
C GLY A 145 14.27 -34.45 -17.34
N ALA A 146 13.44 -33.52 -17.81
CA ALA A 146 12.19 -33.20 -17.09
C ALA A 146 11.24 -34.41 -17.22
N GLY A 147 11.29 -35.33 -16.25
CA GLY A 147 10.30 -36.39 -16.12
C GLY A 147 8.97 -35.78 -15.68
N PHE A 148 8.02 -35.64 -16.58
CA PHE A 148 6.66 -35.24 -16.22
C PHE A 148 5.90 -36.48 -15.75
N SER A 149 5.34 -36.42 -14.54
CA SER A 149 4.49 -37.47 -13.99
C SER A 149 3.03 -37.05 -14.08
N PHE A 150 2.20 -37.82 -14.77
CA PHE A 150 0.76 -37.60 -14.83
C PHE A 150 0.04 -38.65 -13.98
N PHE A 151 -1.00 -38.23 -13.25
CA PHE A 151 -1.88 -39.15 -12.55
C PHE A 151 -3.02 -39.57 -13.47
N ASN A 152 -3.06 -40.85 -13.84
CA ASN A 152 -4.20 -41.45 -14.50
C ASN A 152 -4.70 -42.65 -13.68
N GLY A 153 -5.94 -42.60 -13.20
CA GLY A 153 -6.59 -43.74 -12.55
C GLY A 153 -5.90 -44.31 -11.30
N GLY A 154 -5.09 -43.52 -10.58
CA GLY A 154 -4.40 -43.95 -9.36
C GLY A 154 -3.04 -44.63 -9.57
N SER A 155 -2.46 -44.59 -10.77
CA SER A 155 -1.06 -44.99 -11.02
C SER A 155 -0.27 -43.82 -11.61
N LEU A 156 0.99 -43.69 -11.16
CA LEU A 156 1.94 -42.69 -11.64
C LEU A 156 2.49 -43.17 -12.99
N ALA A 157 2.23 -42.43 -14.08
CA ALA A 157 2.87 -42.68 -15.36
C ALA A 157 4.02 -41.69 -15.54
N THR A 158 5.24 -42.21 -15.66
CA THR A 158 6.46 -41.41 -15.89
C THR A 158 6.75 -41.37 -17.39
N PHE A 159 6.99 -40.18 -17.92
CA PHE A 159 7.36 -39.98 -19.32
C PHE A 159 8.76 -39.39 -19.43
N THR A 160 9.45 -39.70 -20.51
CA THR A 160 10.80 -39.21 -20.82
C THR A 160 10.78 -38.55 -22.20
N ILE A 161 11.36 -37.36 -22.32
CA ILE A 161 11.59 -36.77 -23.64
C ILE A 161 12.71 -37.55 -24.32
N VAL A 162 12.46 -38.04 -25.54
CA VAL A 162 13.44 -38.70 -26.39
C VAL A 162 13.61 -37.92 -27.70
N GLU A 163 14.86 -37.77 -28.09
CA GLU A 163 15.25 -37.33 -29.43
C GLU A 163 16.09 -38.47 -30.00
N ASP A 164 15.69 -39.02 -31.15
CA ASP A 164 16.41 -40.11 -31.80
C ASP A 164 16.34 -39.96 -33.33
N GLU A 165 16.82 -40.95 -34.08
CA GLU A 165 16.83 -40.89 -35.55
C GLU A 165 15.43 -40.76 -36.18
N ALA A 166 14.37 -41.12 -35.45
CA ALA A 166 12.99 -41.01 -35.91
C ALA A 166 12.28 -39.74 -35.39
N TRP A 167 12.68 -39.20 -34.24
CA TRP A 167 11.96 -38.12 -33.55
C TRP A 167 12.80 -36.86 -33.37
N ALA A 168 12.27 -35.72 -33.83
CA ALA A 168 12.80 -34.40 -33.47
C ALA A 168 12.63 -34.15 -31.97
N TRP A 169 11.48 -34.56 -31.42
CA TRP A 169 11.27 -34.78 -29.99
C TRP A 169 10.03 -35.65 -29.81
N ALA A 170 10.01 -36.51 -28.79
CA ALA A 170 8.84 -37.29 -28.43
C ALA A 170 8.79 -37.57 -26.93
N LEU A 171 7.60 -37.68 -26.35
CA LEU A 171 7.39 -38.17 -24.99
C LEU A 171 7.23 -39.68 -25.02
N ARG A 172 8.15 -40.41 -24.41
CA ARG A 172 8.16 -41.86 -24.30
C ARG A 172 7.73 -42.29 -22.91
N ALA A 173 6.67 -43.09 -22.81
CA ALA A 173 6.23 -43.69 -21.57
C ALA A 173 7.27 -44.70 -21.04
N GLN A 174 7.17 -45.05 -19.75
CA GLN A 174 8.13 -45.95 -19.09
C GLN A 174 8.19 -47.35 -19.70
N ASP A 175 7.13 -47.81 -20.36
CA ASP A 175 7.09 -49.08 -21.11
C ASP A 175 7.79 -49.01 -22.48
N GLY A 176 8.27 -47.83 -22.88
CA GLY A 176 9.01 -47.59 -24.11
C GLY A 176 8.16 -47.14 -25.29
N GLU A 177 6.83 -47.05 -25.13
CA GLU A 177 5.92 -46.53 -26.17
C GLU A 177 5.99 -45.01 -26.26
N ILE A 178 5.90 -44.47 -27.48
CA ILE A 178 5.82 -43.02 -27.71
C ILE A 178 4.39 -42.58 -27.40
N ALA A 179 4.18 -41.75 -26.39
CA ALA A 179 2.90 -41.15 -26.07
C ALA A 179 2.44 -40.18 -27.17
N PHE A 180 3.34 -39.26 -27.54
CA PHE A 180 3.24 -38.40 -28.71
C PHE A 180 4.60 -37.80 -29.04
N GLY A 181 4.79 -37.33 -30.27
CA GLY A 181 6.02 -36.66 -30.67
C GLY A 181 5.95 -36.04 -32.07
N VAL A 182 6.98 -35.28 -32.42
CA VAL A 182 7.18 -34.70 -33.74
C VAL A 182 8.40 -35.36 -34.38
N ASP A 183 8.26 -35.88 -35.60
CA ASP A 183 9.40 -36.41 -36.35
C ASP A 183 10.29 -35.29 -36.92
N HIS A 184 11.47 -35.65 -37.45
CA HIS A 184 12.39 -34.68 -38.07
C HIS A 184 11.83 -33.98 -39.32
N ASN A 185 10.70 -34.42 -39.85
CA ASN A 185 10.00 -33.75 -40.95
C ASN A 185 8.91 -32.78 -40.45
N GLY A 186 8.78 -32.60 -39.13
CA GLY A 186 7.76 -31.76 -38.52
C GLY A 186 6.38 -32.40 -38.45
N VAL A 187 6.26 -33.72 -38.69
CA VAL A 187 4.98 -34.43 -38.61
C VAL A 187 4.74 -34.86 -37.17
N PHE A 188 3.60 -34.46 -36.60
CA PHE A 188 3.17 -34.84 -35.26
C PHE A 188 2.43 -36.18 -35.28
N TYR A 189 2.75 -37.06 -34.32
CA TYR A 189 2.13 -38.38 -34.16
C TYR A 189 1.60 -38.54 -32.72
N PRO A 190 0.28 -38.55 -32.50
CA PRO A 190 -0.31 -38.98 -31.23
C PRO A 190 -0.45 -40.51 -31.22
N THR A 191 0.06 -41.20 -30.20
CA THR A 191 -0.04 -42.67 -30.14
C THR A 191 -0.87 -43.20 -28.98
N ILE A 192 -1.23 -42.36 -27.98
CA ILE A 192 -2.10 -42.78 -26.88
C ILE A 192 -3.47 -42.09 -27.02
N GLY A 193 -4.46 -42.82 -27.55
CA GLY A 193 -5.89 -42.50 -27.47
C GLY A 193 -6.44 -41.51 -28.51
N ASP A 194 -7.78 -41.46 -28.58
CA ASP A 194 -8.59 -40.63 -29.49
C ASP A 194 -8.52 -39.13 -29.11
N PHE A 195 -7.36 -38.51 -29.29
CA PHE A 195 -7.19 -37.06 -29.15
C PHE A 195 -7.18 -36.37 -30.51
N THR A 196 -7.80 -35.19 -30.60
CA THR A 196 -7.81 -34.36 -31.82
C THR A 196 -7.05 -33.07 -31.57
N ILE A 197 -6.08 -32.74 -32.42
CA ILE A 197 -5.45 -31.42 -32.37
C ILE A 197 -6.40 -30.40 -32.98
N VAL A 198 -6.57 -29.27 -32.30
CA VAL A 198 -7.28 -28.11 -32.83
C VAL A 198 -6.37 -26.89 -32.76
N GLU A 199 -6.21 -26.25 -33.92
CA GLU A 199 -5.72 -24.88 -34.04
C GLU A 199 -6.94 -24.01 -34.32
N ASP A 200 -7.18 -23.01 -33.49
CA ASP A 200 -8.26 -22.03 -33.69
C ASP A 200 -7.79 -20.63 -33.27
N GLU A 201 -8.69 -19.65 -33.31
CA GLU A 201 -8.35 -18.26 -32.99
C GLU A 201 -7.83 -18.06 -31.55
N ALA A 202 -8.10 -19.00 -30.63
CA ALA A 202 -7.67 -18.93 -29.25
C ALA A 202 -6.39 -19.74 -28.96
N TRP A 203 -6.09 -20.77 -29.74
CA TRP A 203 -5.02 -21.73 -29.44
C TRP A 203 -3.99 -21.85 -30.56
N ALA A 204 -2.71 -21.70 -30.21
CA ALA A 204 -1.59 -22.07 -31.09
C ALA A 204 -1.48 -23.59 -31.22
N LEU A 205 -1.81 -24.32 -30.15
CA LEU A 205 -1.87 -25.79 -30.16
C LEU A 205 -2.78 -26.25 -29.02
N ALA A 206 -3.94 -26.85 -29.30
CA ALA A 206 -4.74 -27.52 -28.29
C ALA A 206 -4.93 -29.00 -28.61
N VAL A 207 -4.80 -29.86 -27.60
CA VAL A 207 -5.10 -31.29 -27.70
C VAL A 207 -6.47 -31.51 -27.07
N ARG A 208 -7.45 -31.92 -27.87
CA ARG A 208 -8.80 -32.25 -27.39
C ARG A 208 -8.97 -33.73 -27.11
N ALA A 209 -9.58 -34.08 -25.98
CA ALA A 209 -10.08 -35.41 -25.68
C ALA A 209 -11.30 -35.77 -26.56
N GLN A 210 -11.72 -37.03 -26.49
CA GLN A 210 -12.77 -37.61 -27.34
C GLN A 210 -14.16 -36.96 -27.15
N ASP A 211 -14.41 -36.37 -25.99
CA ASP A 211 -15.60 -35.58 -25.65
C ASP A 211 -15.57 -34.15 -26.25
N GLY A 212 -14.45 -33.76 -26.88
CA GLY A 212 -14.24 -32.43 -27.44
C GLY A 212 -13.61 -31.44 -26.46
N GLU A 213 -13.29 -31.83 -25.23
CA GLU A 213 -12.66 -30.97 -24.22
C GLU A 213 -11.16 -30.83 -24.46
N ILE A 214 -10.54 -29.71 -24.10
CA ILE A 214 -9.10 -29.50 -24.27
C ILE A 214 -8.34 -30.19 -23.13
N ALA A 215 -7.67 -31.30 -23.39
CA ALA A 215 -6.83 -31.98 -22.41
C ALA A 215 -5.63 -31.11 -21.98
N PHE A 216 -4.99 -30.41 -22.92
CA PHE A 216 -3.97 -29.39 -22.65
C PHE A 216 -3.78 -28.51 -23.90
N GLY A 217 -3.22 -27.32 -23.73
CA GLY A 217 -2.95 -26.44 -24.87
C GLY A 217 -1.91 -25.36 -24.61
N VAL A 218 -1.44 -24.75 -25.69
CA VAL A 218 -0.58 -23.56 -25.73
C VAL A 218 -1.35 -22.48 -26.47
N ASP A 219 -1.49 -21.31 -25.87
CA ASP A 219 -2.12 -20.16 -26.53
C ASP A 219 -1.15 -19.50 -27.54
N HIS A 220 -1.63 -18.54 -28.33
CA HIS A 220 -0.79 -17.80 -29.28
C HIS A 220 0.32 -16.96 -28.62
N ASN A 221 0.32 -16.83 -27.29
CA ASN A 221 1.36 -16.15 -26.51
C ASN A 221 2.41 -17.12 -25.94
N GLY A 222 2.27 -18.43 -26.18
CA GLY A 222 3.21 -19.44 -25.69
C GLY A 222 2.96 -19.91 -24.26
N VAL A 223 1.80 -19.61 -23.67
CA VAL A 223 1.44 -20.04 -22.31
C VAL A 223 0.87 -21.46 -22.34
N PHE A 224 1.45 -22.38 -21.56
CA PHE A 224 1.03 -23.79 -21.49
C PHE A 224 -0.01 -24.03 -20.38
N TYR A 225 -1.09 -24.76 -20.73
CA TYR A 225 -2.21 -25.10 -19.85
C TYR A 225 -2.30 -26.63 -19.69
N PRO A 226 -1.83 -27.21 -18.56
CA PRO A 226 -1.59 -28.65 -18.43
C PRO A 226 -2.82 -29.56 -18.21
N THR A 227 -4.03 -29.04 -17.97
CA THR A 227 -5.25 -29.88 -17.81
C THR A 227 -6.53 -29.02 -17.81
N ILE A 228 -7.45 -29.22 -18.76
CA ILE A 228 -8.83 -28.68 -18.69
C ILE A 228 -9.80 -29.86 -18.63
N GLY A 229 -9.85 -30.54 -17.49
CA GLY A 229 -10.83 -31.61 -17.25
C GLY A 229 -12.06 -31.07 -16.51
N ASP A 230 -13.26 -31.31 -17.04
CA ASP A 230 -14.53 -30.96 -16.43
C ASP A 230 -14.81 -31.80 -15.16
N ASN A 231 -14.87 -31.14 -14.01
CA ASN A 231 -15.63 -31.65 -12.87
C ASN A 231 -17.13 -31.47 -13.15
N GLY A 232 -17.65 -32.11 -14.19
CA GLY A 232 -19.07 -32.26 -14.52
C GLY A 232 -19.96 -31.06 -14.22
N GLY A 233 -19.49 -29.85 -14.51
CA GLY A 233 -20.06 -28.65 -13.92
C GLY A 233 -19.40 -27.34 -14.34
N GLY A 234 -18.79 -27.22 -15.52
CA GLY A 234 -18.43 -25.92 -16.11
C GLY A 234 -17.67 -24.98 -15.15
N GLY A 235 -16.84 -25.55 -14.28
CA GLY A 235 -16.11 -24.81 -13.26
C GLY A 235 -14.77 -24.38 -13.83
N ASP A 236 -14.64 -23.09 -14.14
CA ASP A 236 -13.38 -22.45 -14.47
C ASP A 236 -12.31 -22.86 -13.46
N TRP A 237 -11.24 -23.50 -13.92
CA TRP A 237 -10.04 -23.66 -13.10
C TRP A 237 -9.59 -22.27 -12.65
N PRO A 238 -9.23 -22.08 -11.36
CA PRO A 238 -8.82 -20.78 -10.88
C PRO A 238 -7.59 -20.35 -11.68
N ILE A 239 -7.75 -19.30 -12.47
CA ILE A 239 -6.69 -18.68 -13.27
C ILE A 239 -5.52 -18.43 -12.33
N SER A 240 -4.34 -18.94 -12.64
CA SER A 240 -3.16 -18.60 -11.83
C SER A 240 -2.89 -17.11 -11.97
N HIS A 241 -2.91 -16.39 -10.86
CA HIS A 241 -2.71 -14.95 -10.82
C HIS A 241 -1.98 -14.53 -9.55
N VAL A 242 -1.38 -13.35 -9.59
CA VAL A 242 -0.62 -12.78 -8.46
C VAL A 242 -1.37 -11.58 -7.93
N VAL A 243 -1.83 -11.65 -6.67
CA VAL A 243 -2.43 -10.51 -5.96
C VAL A 243 -1.34 -9.76 -5.20
N THR A 244 -1.15 -8.48 -5.50
CA THR A 244 -0.09 -7.65 -4.91
C THR A 244 -0.60 -6.72 -3.81
N THR A 245 -1.66 -5.96 -4.11
CA THR A 245 -2.23 -4.93 -3.23
C THR A 245 -3.68 -5.25 -2.93
N VAL A 246 -4.11 -5.03 -1.68
CA VAL A 246 -5.49 -5.26 -1.23
C VAL A 246 -5.87 -4.15 -0.26
N PHE A 247 -7.03 -3.55 -0.46
CA PHE A 247 -7.61 -2.57 0.45
C PHE A 247 -9.14 -2.73 0.49
N ALA A 248 -9.76 -2.17 1.53
CA ALA A 248 -11.19 -2.24 1.74
C ALA A 248 -11.77 -0.84 1.85
N GLU A 249 -13.00 -0.67 1.36
CA GLU A 249 -13.76 0.58 1.40
C GLU A 249 -15.18 0.27 1.92
N PRO A 250 -15.89 1.24 2.51
CA PRO A 250 -17.32 1.08 2.75
C PRO A 250 -18.09 0.90 1.43
N TRP A 251 -18.94 -0.13 1.33
CA TRP A 251 -19.92 -0.18 0.23
C TRP A 251 -21.22 0.54 0.59
N SER A 252 -21.68 0.40 1.83
CA SER A 252 -22.77 1.20 2.39
C SER A 252 -22.55 1.42 3.89
N ASP A 253 -23.01 0.50 4.73
CA ASP A 253 -22.67 0.42 6.15
C ASP A 253 -21.45 -0.52 6.34
N PRO A 254 -20.26 -0.01 6.70
CA PRO A 254 -19.04 -0.82 6.83
C PRO A 254 -19.06 -1.78 8.03
N SER A 255 -20.11 -1.75 8.86
CA SER A 255 -20.38 -2.82 9.84
C SER A 255 -21.02 -4.07 9.20
N ARG A 256 -21.52 -3.97 7.96
CA ARG A 256 -22.24 -5.06 7.27
C ARG A 256 -21.87 -5.25 5.81
N SER A 257 -21.22 -4.28 5.17
CA SER A 257 -20.88 -4.33 3.76
C SER A 257 -19.60 -3.57 3.44
N LEU A 258 -18.69 -4.21 2.73
CA LEU A 258 -17.41 -3.63 2.32
C LEU A 258 -17.21 -3.89 0.83
N ALA A 259 -16.65 -2.91 0.12
CA ALA A 259 -16.04 -3.14 -1.18
C ALA A 259 -14.58 -3.51 -0.94
N LEU A 260 -14.21 -4.72 -1.36
CA LEU A 260 -12.83 -5.16 -1.32
C LEU A 260 -12.22 -4.98 -2.71
N THR A 261 -11.14 -4.21 -2.80
CA THR A 261 -10.41 -3.98 -4.03
C THR A 261 -9.03 -4.61 -3.95
N TRP A 262 -8.61 -5.30 -5.00
CA TRP A 262 -7.27 -5.86 -5.11
C TRP A 262 -6.65 -5.64 -6.48
N VAL A 263 -5.33 -5.64 -6.52
CA VAL A 263 -4.55 -5.51 -7.76
C VAL A 263 -3.91 -6.84 -8.12
N ASN A 264 -4.08 -7.29 -9.36
CA ASN A 264 -3.41 -8.47 -9.88
C ASN A 264 -2.93 -8.29 -11.33
N ASN A 265 -2.33 -9.35 -11.89
CA ASN A 265 -1.82 -9.39 -13.26
C ASN A 265 -2.81 -10.02 -14.28
N SER A 266 -4.11 -10.06 -13.98
CA SER A 266 -5.13 -10.67 -14.83
C SER A 266 -6.24 -9.68 -15.16
N ALA A 267 -6.55 -9.53 -16.44
CA ALA A 267 -7.67 -8.72 -16.92
C ALA A 267 -9.02 -9.46 -16.84
N VAL A 268 -9.04 -10.70 -16.36
CA VAL A 268 -10.25 -11.53 -16.39
C VAL A 268 -11.26 -11.04 -15.36
N ASP A 269 -12.48 -10.77 -15.82
CA ASP A 269 -13.60 -10.40 -14.98
C ASP A 269 -14.07 -11.56 -14.09
N GLY A 270 -14.76 -11.23 -13.00
CA GLY A 270 -15.38 -12.23 -12.15
C GLY A 270 -14.40 -13.01 -11.27
N ILE A 271 -13.13 -12.61 -11.18
CA ILE A 271 -12.18 -13.23 -10.22
C ILE A 271 -12.78 -13.19 -8.82
N VAL A 272 -12.83 -14.36 -8.19
CA VAL A 272 -13.49 -14.56 -6.91
C VAL A 272 -12.53 -14.25 -5.77
N VAL A 273 -13.01 -13.48 -4.79
CA VAL A 273 -12.46 -13.49 -3.43
C VAL A 273 -13.31 -14.41 -2.57
N GLU A 274 -12.65 -15.29 -1.83
CA GLU A 274 -13.28 -16.08 -0.78
C GLU A 274 -13.01 -15.46 0.58
N TYR A 275 -14.03 -15.45 1.43
CA TYR A 275 -13.96 -14.85 2.75
C TYR A 275 -14.71 -15.67 3.81
N ARG A 276 -14.28 -15.58 5.06
CA ARG A 276 -14.97 -16.18 6.22
C ARG A 276 -14.65 -15.43 7.50
N PRO A 277 -15.54 -15.43 8.52
CA PRO A 277 -15.15 -14.97 9.85
C PRO A 277 -13.90 -15.73 10.32
N ARG A 278 -12.96 -15.05 10.97
CA ARG A 278 -11.70 -15.66 11.44
C ARG A 278 -12.00 -16.88 12.31
N GLY A 279 -11.39 -18.03 11.96
CA GLY A 279 -11.64 -19.32 12.61
C GLY A 279 -12.96 -20.03 12.20
N GLY A 280 -13.74 -19.43 11.29
CA GLY A 280 -14.93 -20.05 10.72
C GLY A 280 -14.61 -21.25 9.83
N ALA A 281 -15.56 -22.17 9.69
CA ALA A 281 -15.36 -23.40 8.91
C ALA A 281 -15.61 -23.20 7.40
N ALA A 282 -16.67 -22.47 7.03
CA ALA A 282 -17.12 -22.33 5.66
C ALA A 282 -16.60 -21.03 5.02
N TRP A 283 -16.07 -21.15 3.80
CA TRP A 283 -15.75 -20.02 2.94
C TRP A 283 -17.00 -19.58 2.19
N MET A 284 -17.24 -18.28 2.17
CA MET A 284 -18.17 -17.60 1.27
C MET A 284 -17.36 -17.06 0.10
N ALA A 285 -18.02 -16.79 -1.03
CA ALA A 285 -17.37 -16.31 -2.24
C ALA A 285 -18.10 -15.05 -2.74
N SER A 286 -17.32 -14.10 -3.27
CA SER A 286 -17.84 -12.96 -4.03
C SER A 286 -16.99 -12.78 -5.28
N ALA A 287 -17.63 -12.75 -6.45
CA ALA A 287 -16.96 -12.43 -7.70
C ALA A 287 -16.69 -10.92 -7.79
N SER A 288 -15.58 -10.54 -8.44
CA SER A 288 -15.33 -9.16 -8.87
C SER A 288 -16.48 -8.70 -9.77
N GLN A 289 -17.05 -7.53 -9.46
CA GLN A 289 -18.11 -6.88 -10.22
C GLN A 289 -17.56 -5.78 -11.12
N ARG A 290 -16.34 -5.28 -10.82
CA ARG A 290 -15.71 -4.18 -11.53
C ARG A 290 -14.22 -4.47 -11.70
N THR A 291 -13.77 -4.60 -12.94
CA THR A 291 -12.36 -4.78 -13.32
C THR A 291 -11.89 -3.58 -14.12
N ARG A 292 -10.71 -3.06 -13.80
CA ARG A 292 -10.16 -1.83 -14.39
C ARG A 292 -8.67 -1.98 -14.57
N ALA A 293 -8.11 -1.46 -15.66
CA ALA A 293 -6.66 -1.38 -15.78
C ALA A 293 -6.09 -0.51 -14.65
N TRP A 294 -4.97 -0.94 -14.08
CA TRP A 294 -4.18 -0.08 -13.20
C TRP A 294 -3.67 1.10 -14.03
N PRO A 295 -3.89 2.36 -13.61
CA PRO A 295 -3.44 3.50 -14.38
C PRO A 295 -1.93 3.42 -14.60
N SER A 296 -1.43 3.85 -15.76
CA SER A 296 -0.02 3.75 -16.18
C SER A 296 0.56 2.35 -16.44
N ASP A 297 -0.15 1.25 -16.11
CA ASP A 297 0.33 -0.12 -16.31
C ASP A 297 -0.79 -1.07 -16.81
N SER A 298 -0.83 -1.32 -18.12
CA SER A 298 -1.83 -2.21 -18.72
C SER A 298 -1.64 -3.69 -18.39
N GLY A 299 -0.54 -4.08 -17.72
CA GLY A 299 -0.31 -5.44 -17.23
C GLY A 299 -0.96 -5.71 -15.87
N ARG A 300 -1.39 -4.66 -15.16
CA ARG A 300 -2.01 -4.74 -13.83
C ARG A 300 -3.47 -4.30 -13.89
N HIS A 301 -4.29 -4.91 -13.04
CA HIS A 301 -5.73 -4.67 -13.02
C HIS A 301 -6.25 -4.57 -11.59
N CYS A 302 -7.09 -3.57 -11.33
CA CYS A 302 -7.90 -3.44 -10.12
C CYS A 302 -9.18 -4.24 -10.28
N HIS A 303 -9.48 -5.07 -9.30
CA HIS A 303 -10.72 -5.85 -9.20
C HIS A 303 -11.44 -5.46 -7.92
N SER A 304 -12.75 -5.26 -7.98
CA SER A 304 -13.56 -4.90 -6.81
C SER A 304 -14.73 -5.85 -6.64
N ALA A 305 -14.89 -6.40 -5.43
CA ALA A 305 -16.02 -7.25 -5.05
C ALA A 305 -16.71 -6.71 -3.80
N VAL A 306 -18.04 -6.76 -3.76
CA VAL A 306 -18.83 -6.35 -2.61
C VAL A 306 -19.07 -7.54 -1.68
N LEU A 307 -18.51 -7.46 -0.48
CA LEU A 307 -18.80 -8.39 0.60
C LEU A 307 -20.02 -7.84 1.36
N ALA A 308 -21.13 -8.58 1.37
CA ALA A 308 -22.39 -8.16 1.98
C ALA A 308 -22.78 -9.06 3.16
N ASP A 309 -23.79 -8.63 3.93
CA ASP A 309 -24.34 -9.34 5.10
C ASP A 309 -23.29 -9.79 6.12
N LEU A 310 -22.25 -8.97 6.28
CA LEU A 310 -21.21 -9.19 7.26
C LEU A 310 -21.73 -8.97 8.69
N THR A 311 -21.10 -9.66 9.63
CA THR A 311 -21.33 -9.47 11.06
C THR A 311 -20.50 -8.27 11.52
N PRO A 312 -21.10 -7.30 12.23
CA PRO A 312 -20.37 -6.17 12.79
C PRO A 312 -19.21 -6.58 13.70
N ASP A 313 -18.22 -5.70 13.82
CA ASP A 313 -17.02 -5.87 14.67
C ASP A 313 -16.34 -7.24 14.53
N THR A 314 -16.34 -7.80 13.32
CA THR A 314 -15.78 -9.12 13.04
C THR A 314 -14.60 -9.02 12.08
N VAL A 315 -13.56 -9.79 12.37
CA VAL A 315 -12.43 -9.96 11.45
C VAL A 315 -12.72 -11.12 10.51
N TYR A 316 -12.60 -10.87 9.21
CA TYR A 316 -12.74 -11.86 8.15
C TYR A 316 -11.37 -12.22 7.57
N GLU A 317 -11.12 -13.52 7.37
CA GLU A 317 -9.99 -14.03 6.58
C GLU A 317 -10.37 -14.00 5.09
N LEU A 318 -9.40 -13.66 4.24
CA LEU A 318 -9.55 -13.50 2.80
C LEU A 318 -8.56 -14.39 2.06
N ARG A 319 -8.98 -14.98 0.93
CA ARG A 319 -8.10 -15.65 -0.02
C ARG A 319 -8.64 -15.53 -1.44
N TRP A 320 -7.75 -15.70 -2.41
CA TRP A 320 -8.08 -15.70 -3.83
C TRP A 320 -7.68 -17.05 -4.43
N PRO A 321 -8.65 -17.91 -4.82
CA PRO A 321 -8.34 -19.17 -5.47
C PRO A 321 -7.42 -18.96 -6.69
N GLY A 322 -6.31 -19.70 -6.76
CA GLY A 322 -5.30 -19.55 -7.82
C GLY A 322 -4.16 -18.57 -7.50
N ALA A 323 -4.24 -17.84 -6.39
CA ALA A 323 -3.17 -16.99 -5.87
C ALA A 323 -2.65 -17.50 -4.52
N ALA A 324 -1.38 -17.22 -4.20
CA ALA A 324 -0.78 -17.57 -2.90
C ALA A 324 -1.13 -16.57 -1.78
N LYS A 325 -1.69 -15.40 -2.12
CA LYS A 325 -1.97 -14.31 -1.18
C LYS A 325 -3.16 -14.67 -0.28
N THR A 326 -3.00 -14.40 1.01
CA THR A 326 -4.09 -14.34 1.99
C THR A 326 -4.07 -12.98 2.69
N GLU A 327 -5.23 -12.51 3.13
CA GLU A 327 -5.37 -11.27 3.89
C GLU A 327 -6.44 -11.39 4.98
N SER A 328 -6.66 -10.31 5.73
CA SER A 328 -7.86 -10.18 6.57
C SER A 328 -8.37 -8.75 6.59
N VAL A 329 -9.65 -8.57 6.89
CA VAL A 329 -10.33 -7.27 6.99
C VAL A 329 -11.24 -7.24 8.22
N LYS A 330 -11.34 -6.08 8.89
CA LYS A 330 -12.24 -5.88 10.03
C LYS A 330 -13.45 -5.03 9.59
N THR A 331 -14.66 -5.47 9.92
CA THR A 331 -15.87 -4.63 9.81
C THR A 331 -15.98 -3.68 11.00
N CYS A 332 -16.57 -2.50 10.82
CA CYS A 332 -16.80 -1.56 11.92
C CYS A 332 -17.80 -2.12 12.98
N PRO A 333 -17.73 -1.67 14.24
CA PRO A 333 -18.80 -1.88 15.21
C PRO A 333 -20.02 -1.04 14.85
N ARG A 334 -21.17 -1.28 15.51
CA ARG A 334 -22.41 -0.51 15.29
C ARG A 334 -22.65 0.61 16.31
N SER A 335 -21.84 0.66 17.35
CA SER A 335 -21.77 1.70 18.39
C SER A 335 -20.31 1.84 18.82
N ASP A 336 -19.98 2.91 19.55
CA ASP A 336 -18.62 3.12 20.07
C ASP A 336 -17.58 3.14 18.93
N VAL A 337 -17.95 3.83 17.84
CA VAL A 337 -17.20 3.85 16.58
C VAL A 337 -16.01 4.78 16.71
N THR A 338 -14.85 4.32 16.26
CA THR A 338 -13.64 5.13 16.23
C THR A 338 -13.17 5.37 14.80
N VAL A 339 -12.95 6.63 14.43
CA VAL A 339 -12.54 7.04 13.08
C VAL A 339 -11.25 7.83 13.14
N ALA A 340 -10.27 7.45 12.32
CA ALA A 340 -9.07 8.23 12.09
C ALA A 340 -9.27 9.14 10.87
N PHE A 341 -9.04 10.45 11.03
CA PHE A 341 -9.15 11.43 9.96
C PHE A 341 -7.80 12.03 9.60
N GLY A 342 -7.55 12.22 8.31
CA GLY A 342 -6.35 12.87 7.79
C GLY A 342 -6.55 13.46 6.39
N SER A 343 -5.54 14.14 5.87
CA SER A 343 -5.52 14.75 4.53
C SER A 343 -4.08 15.10 4.18
N ASP A 344 -3.87 15.47 2.92
CA ASP A 344 -2.64 16.12 2.44
C ASP A 344 -1.39 15.29 2.75
N TRP A 345 -1.41 14.03 2.34
CA TRP A 345 -0.25 13.15 2.48
C TRP A 345 0.81 13.40 1.40
N HIS A 346 0.40 13.90 0.24
CA HIS A 346 1.25 14.06 -0.94
C HIS A 346 2.65 14.61 -0.63
N GLY A 347 3.66 14.11 -1.36
CA GLY A 347 5.01 14.67 -1.33
C GLY A 347 5.96 14.12 -0.26
N ASN A 348 5.51 13.31 0.71
CA ASN A 348 6.42 12.62 1.63
C ASN A 348 5.96 11.19 2.00
N THR A 349 6.55 10.18 1.36
CA THR A 349 6.20 8.78 1.62
C THR A 349 6.61 8.26 3.00
N SER A 350 7.54 8.93 3.68
CA SER A 350 8.11 8.42 4.94
C SER A 350 7.17 8.53 6.14
N THR A 351 6.15 9.39 6.10
CA THR A 351 5.26 9.64 7.26
C THR A 351 4.07 8.69 7.32
N LEU A 352 3.69 8.10 6.18
CA LEU A 352 2.51 7.26 6.07
C LEU A 352 2.58 5.98 6.92
N PRO A 353 3.71 5.23 6.97
CA PRO A 353 3.80 4.04 7.82
C PRO A 353 3.63 4.36 9.30
N ASP A 354 4.14 5.51 9.76
CA ASP A 354 4.04 5.96 11.15
C ASP A 354 2.58 6.26 11.51
N PHE A 355 1.89 7.05 10.67
CA PHE A 355 0.46 7.33 10.86
C PHE A 355 -0.42 6.08 10.78
N ALA A 356 -0.13 5.18 9.85
CA ALA A 356 -0.86 3.93 9.72
C ALA A 356 -0.69 3.05 10.98
N THR A 357 0.54 2.97 11.50
CA THR A 357 0.85 2.25 12.75
C THR A 357 0.15 2.88 13.96
N ALA A 358 0.23 4.20 14.09
CA ALA A 358 -0.44 4.94 15.17
C ALA A 358 -1.97 4.76 15.10
N THR A 359 -2.56 4.89 13.91
CA THR A 359 -4.00 4.66 13.67
C THR A 359 -4.45 3.27 14.12
N GLY A 360 -3.70 2.23 13.75
CA GLY A 360 -3.98 0.87 14.19
C GLY A 360 -3.87 0.70 15.70
N THR A 361 -2.82 1.29 16.31
CA THR A 361 -2.54 1.19 17.75
C THR A 361 -3.60 1.89 18.59
N LEU A 362 -4.11 3.04 18.14
CA LEU A 362 -5.16 3.79 18.80
C LEU A 362 -6.55 3.12 18.67
N GLY A 363 -6.67 2.11 17.80
CA GLY A 363 -7.87 1.28 17.70
C GLY A 363 -8.93 1.85 16.78
N ALA A 364 -8.54 2.53 15.70
CA ALA A 364 -9.50 2.99 14.70
C ALA A 364 -10.26 1.83 14.05
N ASP A 365 -11.54 2.05 13.76
CA ASP A 365 -12.41 1.14 13.02
C ASP A 365 -12.58 1.54 11.56
N LEU A 366 -12.29 2.80 11.23
CA LEU A 366 -12.41 3.40 9.91
C LEU A 366 -11.31 4.47 9.73
N VAL A 367 -10.77 4.58 8.52
CA VAL A 367 -9.88 5.68 8.12
C VAL A 367 -10.61 6.55 7.11
N CYS A 368 -10.58 7.87 7.28
CA CYS A 368 -11.22 8.84 6.40
C CYS A 368 -10.21 9.92 5.97
N LEU A 369 -9.87 9.95 4.70
CA LEU A 369 -8.92 10.89 4.11
C LEU A 369 -9.66 11.96 3.29
N ALA A 370 -9.45 13.22 3.65
CA ALA A 370 -10.19 14.37 3.10
C ALA A 370 -9.53 14.99 1.85
N GLY A 371 -8.90 14.19 1.01
CA GLY A 371 -8.27 14.62 -0.23
C GLY A 371 -6.75 14.84 -0.16
N ASP A 372 -6.19 15.19 -1.30
CA ASP A 372 -4.77 15.44 -1.52
C ASP A 372 -3.91 14.23 -1.13
N LEU A 373 -4.22 13.10 -1.75
CA LEU A 373 -3.71 11.80 -1.36
C LEU A 373 -2.32 11.57 -1.96
N ALA A 374 -2.25 11.07 -3.19
CA ALA A 374 -0.99 10.76 -3.84
C ALA A 374 -0.28 12.00 -4.41
N GLY A 375 -1.00 13.11 -4.60
CA GLY A 375 -0.45 14.30 -5.23
C GLY A 375 -0.27 14.15 -6.74
N ASP A 376 -1.15 13.38 -7.38
CA ASP A 376 -1.01 13.03 -8.79
C ASP A 376 -1.44 14.15 -9.74
N ASP A 377 -2.09 15.20 -9.22
CA ASP A 377 -2.52 16.37 -10.00
C ASP A 377 -3.37 15.98 -11.22
N GLY A 378 -4.16 14.91 -11.11
CA GLY A 378 -4.95 14.33 -12.20
C GLY A 378 -4.16 13.46 -13.18
N GLN A 379 -2.87 13.23 -12.94
CA GLN A 379 -1.98 12.49 -13.83
C GLN A 379 -1.89 11.03 -13.44
N SER A 380 -1.55 10.18 -14.40
CA SER A 380 -1.33 8.74 -14.19
C SER A 380 0.10 8.37 -14.59
N THR A 381 1.10 9.00 -13.97
CA THR A 381 2.50 8.63 -14.22
C THR A 381 2.90 7.46 -13.33
N ALA A 382 3.94 6.72 -13.72
CA ALA A 382 4.44 5.60 -12.91
C ALA A 382 4.88 6.02 -11.49
N PRO A 383 5.55 7.18 -11.28
CA PRO A 383 5.79 7.71 -9.94
C PRO A 383 4.50 7.92 -9.13
N ASP A 384 3.49 8.57 -9.69
CA ASP A 384 2.21 8.82 -8.99
C ASP A 384 1.55 7.52 -8.56
N MET A 385 1.61 6.51 -9.44
CA MET A 385 1.05 5.19 -9.13
C MET A 385 1.83 4.44 -8.05
N ALA A 386 3.14 4.70 -7.91
CA ALA A 386 3.89 4.19 -6.77
C ALA A 386 3.46 4.85 -5.44
N TYR A 387 3.08 6.14 -5.45
CA TYR A 387 2.46 6.79 -4.28
C TYR A 387 1.11 6.16 -3.94
N TRP A 388 0.25 5.96 -4.94
CA TRP A 388 -1.02 5.26 -4.74
C TRP A 388 -0.83 3.85 -4.22
N GLU A 389 0.10 3.08 -4.78
CA GLU A 389 0.40 1.75 -4.28
C GLU A 389 0.89 1.82 -2.84
N THR A 390 1.72 2.80 -2.47
CA THR A 390 2.16 3.00 -1.07
C THR A 390 0.99 3.33 -0.14
N LEU A 391 0.07 4.21 -0.57
CA LEU A 391 -1.13 4.57 0.20
C LEU A 391 -2.07 3.39 0.42
N LEU A 392 -2.35 2.64 -0.64
CA LEU A 392 -3.30 1.53 -0.63
C LEU A 392 -2.69 0.26 -0.02
N SER A 393 -1.37 0.08 -0.11
CA SER A 393 -0.65 -1.01 0.57
C SER A 393 -0.24 -0.65 2.00
N ALA A 394 -0.49 0.59 2.43
CA ALA A 394 -0.16 1.03 3.77
C ALA A 394 -0.79 0.12 4.83
N SER A 395 -0.13 0.05 5.98
CA SER A 395 -0.58 -0.73 7.14
C SER A 395 -1.77 -0.10 7.86
N TRP A 396 -2.78 0.41 7.14
CA TRP A 396 -4.10 0.81 7.67
C TRP A 396 -4.81 -0.43 8.22
N ARG A 397 -4.30 -0.91 9.35
CA ARG A 397 -4.55 -2.25 9.85
C ARG A 397 -4.70 -2.17 11.35
N THR A 398 -5.60 -3.00 11.86
CA THR A 398 -5.65 -3.32 13.29
C THR A 398 -4.29 -3.85 13.78
N PRO A 399 -4.01 -3.82 15.09
CA PRO A 399 -2.79 -4.44 15.63
C PRO A 399 -2.69 -5.94 15.30
N GLY A 400 -3.83 -6.59 15.02
CA GLY A 400 -3.92 -7.99 14.57
C GLY A 400 -3.77 -8.20 13.05
N GLY A 401 -3.33 -7.18 12.31
CA GLY A 401 -3.00 -7.23 10.89
C GLY A 401 -4.19 -7.16 9.92
N ALA A 402 -5.42 -7.08 10.42
CA ALA A 402 -6.60 -6.97 9.57
C ALA A 402 -6.75 -5.54 9.01
N LEU A 403 -7.02 -5.42 7.71
CA LEU A 403 -7.32 -4.18 7.00
C LEU A 403 -8.47 -3.43 7.68
N LEU A 404 -8.33 -2.10 7.75
CA LEU A 404 -9.38 -1.16 8.11
C LEU A 404 -10.03 -0.62 6.83
N PRO A 405 -11.36 -0.38 6.80
CA PRO A 405 -11.98 0.29 5.67
C PRO A 405 -11.47 1.72 5.53
N LEU A 406 -11.22 2.12 4.28
CA LEU A 406 -10.70 3.43 3.88
C LEU A 406 -11.79 4.20 3.14
N VAL A 407 -12.04 5.42 3.60
CA VAL A 407 -12.82 6.47 2.94
C VAL A 407 -11.83 7.47 2.37
N ALA A 408 -11.97 7.79 1.09
CA ALA A 408 -11.12 8.75 0.40
C ALA A 408 -11.98 9.73 -0.39
N LEU A 409 -11.74 11.01 -0.16
CA LEU A 409 -12.31 12.12 -0.94
C LEU A 409 -11.27 12.71 -1.87
N VAL A 410 -11.72 13.61 -2.74
CA VAL A 410 -10.89 14.31 -3.72
C VAL A 410 -10.47 15.66 -3.16
N GLY A 411 -9.17 15.97 -3.27
CA GLY A 411 -8.61 17.31 -3.07
C GLY A 411 -8.17 17.94 -4.39
N ASN A 412 -7.57 19.12 -4.33
CA ASN A 412 -7.12 19.82 -5.53
C ASN A 412 -5.95 19.09 -6.22
N HIS A 413 -5.15 18.33 -5.47
CA HIS A 413 -4.04 17.52 -5.99
C HIS A 413 -4.44 16.09 -6.42
N ASP A 414 -5.73 15.75 -6.40
CA ASP A 414 -6.25 14.47 -6.96
C ASP A 414 -7.01 14.70 -8.29
N ALA A 415 -6.91 15.91 -8.83
CA ALA A 415 -7.58 16.35 -10.04
C ALA A 415 -6.69 17.31 -10.85
N SER A 416 -6.97 17.42 -12.15
CA SER A 416 -6.33 18.39 -13.06
C SER A 416 -7.37 19.42 -13.53
N ASP A 417 -6.96 20.56 -14.04
CA ASP A 417 -7.90 21.50 -14.68
C ASP A 417 -8.46 20.96 -16.01
N HIS A 418 -9.42 21.67 -16.63
CA HIS A 418 -9.99 21.26 -17.93
C HIS A 418 -8.96 21.22 -19.07
N ALA A 419 -7.85 21.96 -18.96
CA ALA A 419 -6.75 21.93 -19.91
C ALA A 419 -5.79 20.74 -19.67
N GLY A 420 -6.07 19.91 -18.65
CA GLY A 420 -5.22 18.81 -18.21
C GLY A 420 -3.93 19.29 -17.56
N THR A 421 -3.87 20.56 -17.12
CA THR A 421 -2.76 21.05 -16.33
C THR A 421 -2.97 20.70 -14.86
N GLY A 422 -1.87 20.36 -14.18
CA GLY A 422 -1.94 19.78 -12.85
C GLY A 422 -2.59 20.71 -11.82
N ASN A 423 -3.21 20.11 -10.81
CA ASN A 423 -3.86 20.76 -9.66
C ASN A 423 -5.13 21.55 -10.03
N ALA A 424 -6.30 20.97 -9.73
CA ALA A 424 -7.60 21.61 -9.91
C ALA A 424 -7.95 22.51 -8.72
N VAL A 425 -7.49 23.77 -8.77
CA VAL A 425 -7.61 24.69 -7.63
C VAL A 425 -9.09 25.02 -7.31
N HIS A 426 -9.91 25.40 -8.31
CA HIS A 426 -11.35 25.71 -8.10
C HIS A 426 -12.21 25.59 -9.37
N GLY A 427 -13.51 25.37 -9.19
CA GLY A 427 -14.55 25.64 -10.21
C GLY A 427 -15.36 24.43 -10.66
N GLY A 428 -15.01 23.23 -10.20
CA GLY A 428 -15.63 21.99 -10.68
C GLY A 428 -15.43 21.77 -12.18
N ASP A 429 -14.44 22.43 -12.78
CA ASP A 429 -14.02 22.27 -14.17
C ASP A 429 -12.84 21.30 -14.29
N GLY A 430 -12.37 20.77 -13.17
CA GLY A 430 -11.29 19.81 -13.14
C GLY A 430 -11.69 18.41 -13.61
N LEU A 431 -10.74 17.70 -14.21
CA LEU A 431 -10.83 16.29 -14.54
C LEU A 431 -10.40 15.46 -13.33
N ILE A 432 -11.20 14.46 -12.99
CA ILE A 432 -10.89 13.54 -11.90
C ILE A 432 -9.66 12.69 -12.24
N GLY A 433 -8.76 12.56 -11.27
CA GLY A 433 -7.53 11.79 -11.43
C GLY A 433 -7.72 10.27 -11.32
N PRO A 434 -6.59 9.54 -11.17
CA PRO A 434 -6.54 8.08 -10.98
C PRO A 434 -7.44 7.56 -9.87
N ILE A 435 -7.72 8.36 -8.84
CA ILE A 435 -8.60 7.99 -7.72
C ILE A 435 -9.92 7.37 -8.18
N SER A 436 -10.51 7.87 -9.28
CA SER A 436 -11.78 7.35 -9.83
C SER A 436 -11.67 5.92 -10.36
N ALA A 437 -10.51 5.56 -10.90
CA ALA A 437 -10.20 4.23 -11.39
C ALA A 437 -9.73 3.28 -10.27
N LEU A 438 -9.23 3.80 -9.16
CA LEU A 438 -8.70 2.99 -8.06
C LEU A 438 -9.79 2.67 -7.03
N MET A 439 -10.49 3.70 -6.56
CA MET A 439 -11.46 3.63 -5.47
C MET A 439 -12.88 3.31 -5.98
N SER A 440 -13.76 2.88 -5.08
CA SER A 440 -15.13 2.48 -5.38
C SER A 440 -16.17 3.31 -4.62
N TRP A 441 -15.95 3.64 -3.34
CA TRP A 441 -17.01 4.21 -2.48
C TRP A 441 -17.65 5.49 -3.01
N ALA A 442 -16.85 6.45 -3.50
CA ALA A 442 -17.34 7.72 -4.05
C ALA A 442 -17.14 7.83 -5.57
N TYR A 443 -16.82 6.72 -6.24
CA TYR A 443 -16.32 6.73 -7.64
C TYR A 443 -16.86 5.60 -8.52
N ASP A 444 -17.54 4.62 -7.94
CA ASP A 444 -18.29 3.62 -8.70
C ASP A 444 -19.72 4.14 -8.94
N ASP A 445 -20.17 4.13 -10.20
CA ASP A 445 -21.50 4.60 -10.59
C ASP A 445 -22.63 3.75 -9.99
N ASP A 446 -22.35 2.47 -9.69
CA ASP A 446 -23.31 1.57 -9.05
C ASP A 446 -23.33 1.69 -7.51
N GLN A 447 -22.50 2.57 -6.95
CA GLN A 447 -22.42 2.74 -5.50
C GLN A 447 -23.68 3.44 -4.95
N PRO A 448 -24.37 2.85 -3.96
CA PRO A 448 -25.74 3.24 -3.60
C PRO A 448 -25.86 4.57 -2.84
N THR A 449 -24.76 5.12 -2.34
CA THR A 449 -24.73 6.36 -1.56
C THR A 449 -24.02 7.51 -2.25
N ARG A 450 -23.51 7.28 -3.47
CA ARG A 450 -22.79 8.24 -4.29
C ARG A 450 -23.78 9.12 -5.04
N GLU A 451 -23.47 10.40 -5.08
CA GLU A 451 -24.14 11.39 -5.94
C GLU A 451 -23.30 11.70 -7.18
N ALA A 452 -22.01 11.92 -6.97
CA ALA A 452 -21.05 12.27 -8.01
C ALA A 452 -19.64 11.87 -7.55
N ASP A 453 -18.63 12.04 -8.41
CA ASP A 453 -17.24 11.75 -8.06
C ASP A 453 -16.79 12.54 -6.82
N GLY A 454 -16.40 11.82 -5.78
CA GLY A 454 -16.00 12.40 -4.49
C GLY A 454 -17.15 12.96 -3.65
N VAL A 455 -18.42 12.65 -3.99
CA VAL A 455 -19.62 13.07 -3.24
C VAL A 455 -20.42 11.82 -2.85
N SER A 456 -20.41 11.44 -1.58
CA SER A 456 -21.07 10.23 -1.10
C SER A 456 -21.32 10.29 0.41
N THR A 457 -22.13 9.37 0.94
CA THR A 457 -22.31 9.19 2.39
C THR A 457 -21.77 7.85 2.88
N VAL A 458 -21.38 7.78 4.16
CA VAL A 458 -21.17 6.52 4.89
C VAL A 458 -22.00 6.57 6.15
N SER A 459 -22.74 5.50 6.44
CA SER A 459 -23.45 5.39 7.72
C SER A 459 -23.06 4.13 8.46
N ILE A 460 -22.74 4.24 9.75
CA ILE A 460 -22.42 3.10 10.62
C ILE A 460 -23.58 2.90 11.58
N GLY A 461 -24.47 1.97 11.23
CA GLY A 461 -25.74 1.80 11.93
C GLY A 461 -26.53 3.11 12.05
N ARG A 462 -26.91 3.46 13.28
CA ARG A 462 -27.51 4.76 13.62
C ARG A 462 -26.56 5.64 14.45
N GLU A 463 -25.33 5.19 14.62
CA GLU A 463 -24.38 5.87 15.49
C GLU A 463 -23.77 7.07 14.76
N LEU A 464 -23.25 6.83 13.55
CA LEU A 464 -22.51 7.84 12.81
C LEU A 464 -22.99 7.93 11.35
N LEU A 465 -23.20 9.15 10.88
CA LEU A 465 -23.30 9.52 9.47
C LEU A 465 -22.11 10.42 9.08
N ILE A 466 -21.40 10.04 8.03
CA ILE A 466 -20.37 10.86 7.38
C ILE A 466 -20.94 11.31 6.03
N ILE A 467 -20.90 12.61 5.77
CA ILE A 467 -21.27 13.21 4.49
C ILE A 467 -20.01 13.76 3.84
N GLY A 468 -19.56 13.13 2.76
CA GLY A 468 -18.38 13.54 1.99
C GLY A 468 -18.75 14.50 0.87
N LEU A 469 -17.98 15.58 0.74
CA LEU A 469 -18.16 16.63 -0.25
C LEU A 469 -16.97 16.70 -1.20
N ASN A 470 -17.25 17.04 -2.45
CA ASN A 470 -16.26 17.49 -3.42
C ASN A 470 -16.26 19.01 -3.37
N THR A 471 -15.20 19.59 -2.84
CA THR A 471 -15.11 21.04 -2.61
C THR A 471 -14.80 21.81 -3.88
N SER A 472 -15.55 21.60 -4.97
CA SER A 472 -15.40 22.25 -6.29
C SER A 472 -14.08 21.98 -7.00
N HIS A 473 -13.52 20.77 -6.87
CA HIS A 473 -12.37 20.35 -7.69
C HIS A 473 -12.85 19.80 -9.03
N THR A 474 -13.78 18.84 -8.99
CA THR A 474 -14.38 18.25 -10.21
C THR A 474 -15.90 18.33 -10.23
N VAL A 475 -16.54 18.61 -9.08
CA VAL A 475 -18.00 18.78 -8.96
C VAL A 475 -18.27 20.09 -8.24
N PRO A 476 -19.00 21.04 -8.85
CA PRO A 476 -19.32 22.31 -8.19
C PRO A 476 -20.04 22.11 -6.84
N LEU A 477 -19.62 22.85 -5.82
CA LEU A 477 -20.29 22.88 -4.52
C LEU A 477 -21.72 23.43 -4.62
N ALA A 478 -21.94 24.45 -5.46
CA ALA A 478 -23.27 25.00 -5.68
C ALA A 478 -24.10 24.11 -6.62
N GLY A 479 -25.43 24.23 -6.54
CA GLY A 479 -26.34 23.52 -7.45
C GLY A 479 -26.66 22.11 -6.97
N ALA A 480 -26.44 21.10 -7.83
CA ALA A 480 -26.87 19.72 -7.58
C ALA A 480 -26.26 19.12 -6.31
N GLN A 481 -24.96 19.32 -6.08
CA GLN A 481 -24.29 18.84 -4.86
C GLN A 481 -24.91 19.44 -3.59
N PHE A 482 -25.23 20.74 -3.59
CA PHE A 482 -25.86 21.37 -2.42
C PHE A 482 -27.30 20.88 -2.20
N ALA A 483 -28.08 20.72 -3.26
CA ALA A 483 -29.44 20.17 -3.15
C ALA A 483 -29.41 18.74 -2.57
N TRP A 484 -28.49 17.90 -3.07
CA TRP A 484 -28.26 16.57 -2.51
C TRP A 484 -27.82 16.63 -1.04
N PHE A 485 -26.91 17.54 -0.70
CA PHE A 485 -26.45 17.74 0.67
C PHE A 485 -27.60 18.11 1.62
N GLU A 486 -28.51 19.00 1.21
CA GLU A 486 -29.70 19.37 1.99
C GLU A 486 -30.58 18.13 2.27
N GLU A 487 -30.74 17.24 1.30
CA GLU A 487 -31.46 15.97 1.48
C GLU A 487 -30.75 15.04 2.47
N GLN A 488 -29.42 14.94 2.40
CA GLN A 488 -28.66 14.08 3.31
C GLN A 488 -28.61 14.62 4.74
N ILE A 489 -28.37 15.92 4.92
CA ILE A 489 -28.30 16.53 6.25
C ILE A 489 -29.67 16.56 6.93
N ALA A 490 -30.77 16.61 6.18
CA ALA A 490 -32.12 16.48 6.73
C ALA A 490 -32.36 15.11 7.42
N ARG A 491 -31.54 14.10 7.13
CA ARG A 491 -31.55 12.80 7.81
C ARG A 491 -30.78 12.80 9.13
N ALA A 492 -30.09 13.88 9.50
CA ALA A 492 -29.33 13.98 10.74
C ALA A 492 -30.10 13.52 12.00
N PRO A 493 -31.42 13.78 12.16
CA PRO A 493 -32.19 13.28 13.31
C PRO A 493 -32.22 11.75 13.44
N ASP A 494 -31.95 11.00 12.36
CA ASP A 494 -31.89 9.53 12.40
C ASP A 494 -30.61 8.98 13.01
N TYR A 495 -29.58 9.81 13.11
CA TYR A 495 -28.24 9.47 13.57
C TYR A 495 -27.93 10.16 14.89
N ARG A 496 -27.04 9.55 15.68
CA ARG A 496 -26.55 10.17 16.91
C ARG A 496 -25.52 11.24 16.60
N HIS A 497 -24.58 10.94 15.72
CA HIS A 497 -23.49 11.81 15.29
C HIS A 497 -23.54 12.02 13.79
N VAL A 498 -23.31 13.26 13.37
CA VAL A 498 -23.10 13.61 11.97
C VAL A 498 -21.77 14.34 11.82
N ILE A 499 -21.01 13.98 10.80
CA ILE A 499 -19.77 14.63 10.40
C ILE A 499 -19.90 15.00 8.93
N VAL A 500 -19.47 16.20 8.59
CA VAL A 500 -19.33 16.62 7.20
C VAL A 500 -17.85 16.72 6.90
N VAL A 501 -17.41 16.17 5.78
CA VAL A 501 -16.00 16.09 5.39
C VAL A 501 -15.85 16.69 4.00
N GLY A 502 -14.92 17.61 3.83
CA GLY A 502 -14.52 18.16 2.54
C GLY A 502 -13.04 18.49 2.55
N HIS A 503 -12.46 18.77 1.39
CA HIS A 503 -11.04 19.09 1.32
C HIS A 503 -10.79 20.55 1.71
N CYS A 504 -11.47 21.52 1.08
CA CYS A 504 -11.27 22.93 1.38
C CYS A 504 -11.98 23.39 2.69
N PRO A 505 -11.35 24.22 3.52
CA PRO A 505 -11.96 24.75 4.75
C PRO A 505 -13.01 25.83 4.48
N ALA A 506 -14.00 25.94 5.38
CA ALA A 506 -14.89 27.08 5.43
C ALA A 506 -14.21 28.29 6.11
N PHE A 507 -13.33 28.05 7.08
CA PHE A 507 -12.60 29.08 7.82
C PHE A 507 -11.10 28.81 7.78
N LEU A 508 -10.31 29.78 7.32
CA LEU A 508 -8.87 29.63 7.12
C LEU A 508 -8.04 30.28 8.23
N ALA A 509 -6.85 29.73 8.50
CA ALA A 509 -5.79 30.31 9.33
C ALA A 509 -4.39 30.29 8.69
N ALA A 510 -4.16 29.55 7.59
CA ALA A 510 -2.85 29.50 6.94
C ALA A 510 -2.49 30.80 6.20
N ALA A 511 -1.20 31.17 6.20
CA ALA A 511 -0.73 32.44 5.64
C ALA A 511 -0.85 32.50 4.11
N ASP A 512 -0.54 31.40 3.44
CA ASP A 512 -0.37 31.35 1.99
C ASP A 512 -1.69 31.34 1.21
N PHE A 513 -2.82 31.13 1.92
CA PHE A 513 -4.14 31.05 1.30
C PHE A 513 -4.96 32.32 1.44
N ASN A 514 -5.08 33.10 0.36
CA ASN A 514 -6.00 34.25 0.34
C ASN A 514 -7.47 33.86 0.08
N PHE A 515 -7.78 32.58 0.18
CA PHE A 515 -9.09 31.94 -0.05
C PHE A 515 -10.21 32.36 0.90
N GLU A 516 -9.94 33.29 1.84
CA GLU A 516 -11.00 33.84 2.69
C GLU A 516 -12.10 34.52 1.84
N TYR A 517 -11.80 34.85 0.58
CA TYR A 517 -12.74 35.43 -0.38
C TYR A 517 -13.07 34.55 -1.59
N ASP A 518 -12.57 33.31 -1.63
CA ASP A 518 -12.74 32.41 -2.76
C ASP A 518 -14.09 31.72 -2.74
N ASP A 519 -14.54 31.29 -3.92
CA ASP A 519 -15.89 30.80 -4.14
C ASP A 519 -16.19 29.55 -3.29
N GLN A 520 -15.22 28.66 -3.05
CA GLN A 520 -15.42 27.45 -2.23
C GLN A 520 -15.71 27.76 -0.77
N SER A 521 -14.76 28.40 -0.06
CA SER A 521 -14.93 28.72 1.36
C SER A 521 -16.12 29.64 1.58
N ARG A 522 -16.40 30.57 0.65
CA ARG A 522 -17.60 31.40 0.72
C ARG A 522 -18.89 30.58 0.55
N VAL A 523 -18.97 29.69 -0.44
CA VAL A 523 -20.15 28.82 -0.64
C VAL A 523 -20.36 27.91 0.58
N LEU A 524 -19.29 27.36 1.15
CA LEU A 524 -19.36 26.59 2.39
C LEU A 524 -19.96 27.43 3.53
N ARG A 525 -19.43 28.63 3.78
CA ARG A 525 -19.93 29.52 4.86
C ARG A 525 -21.35 30.04 4.63
N THR A 526 -21.74 30.29 3.39
CA THR A 526 -23.02 30.96 3.07
C THR A 526 -24.16 30.00 2.79
N SER A 527 -23.87 28.75 2.39
CA SER A 527 -24.87 27.75 2.01
C SER A 527 -24.82 26.51 2.89
N TYR A 528 -23.68 25.82 2.94
CA TYR A 528 -23.54 24.56 3.69
C TYR A 528 -23.56 24.77 5.20
N TRP A 529 -22.90 25.81 5.69
CA TRP A 529 -22.76 26.08 7.11
C TRP A 529 -24.11 26.41 7.79
N PRO A 530 -24.98 27.27 7.22
CA PRO A 530 -26.34 27.44 7.72
C PRO A 530 -27.17 26.15 7.72
N ALA A 531 -27.01 25.30 6.69
CA ALA A 531 -27.69 24.01 6.63
C ALA A 531 -27.20 23.04 7.73
N MET A 532 -25.89 22.98 7.99
CA MET A 532 -25.34 22.23 9.13
C MET A 532 -25.82 22.77 10.47
N GLN A 533 -25.87 24.10 10.64
CA GLN A 533 -26.34 24.75 11.86
C GLN A 533 -27.76 24.37 12.25
N ALA A 534 -28.64 24.14 11.27
CA ALA A 534 -30.01 23.69 11.54
C ALA A 534 -30.06 22.34 12.29
N PHE A 535 -28.95 21.59 12.28
CA PHE A 535 -28.78 20.29 12.92
C PHE A 535 -27.54 20.25 13.82
N ALA A 536 -27.12 21.38 14.40
CA ALA A 536 -25.91 21.46 15.22
C ALA A 536 -25.92 20.58 16.48
N ASP A 537 -27.10 20.16 16.96
CA ASP A 537 -27.23 19.16 18.02
C ASP A 537 -26.81 17.75 17.58
N LYS A 538 -26.68 17.51 16.27
CA LYS A 538 -26.22 16.27 15.64
C LYS A 538 -24.85 16.41 14.97
N VAL A 539 -24.59 17.55 14.34
CA VAL A 539 -23.32 17.83 13.64
C VAL A 539 -22.22 18.09 14.66
N ARG A 540 -21.19 17.23 14.66
CA ARG A 540 -20.05 17.37 15.59
C ARG A 540 -19.05 18.38 15.07
N PHE A 541 -18.63 18.21 13.82
CA PHE A 541 -17.71 19.12 13.15
C PHE A 541 -17.80 18.99 11.62
N TYR A 542 -17.31 20.02 10.95
CA TYR A 542 -16.82 19.99 9.57
C TYR A 542 -15.32 19.69 9.57
N LEU A 543 -14.90 18.64 8.89
CA LEU A 543 -13.49 18.29 8.73
C LEU A 543 -12.97 18.85 7.40
N ALA A 544 -11.81 19.51 7.43
CA ALA A 544 -11.16 20.08 6.25
C ALA A 544 -9.66 19.74 6.19
N GLY A 545 -9.13 19.48 5.00
CA GLY A 545 -7.70 19.37 4.73
C GLY A 545 -7.11 20.72 4.28
N HIS A 546 -6.30 20.68 3.21
CA HIS A 546 -5.84 21.80 2.38
C HIS A 546 -4.90 22.82 3.06
N GLU A 547 -5.20 23.24 4.30
CA GLU A 547 -4.46 24.32 4.97
C GLU A 547 -3.05 23.95 5.41
N HIS A 548 -2.75 22.65 5.49
CA HIS A 548 -1.46 22.13 5.94
C HIS A 548 -1.04 22.68 7.31
N ILE A 549 -2.02 22.93 8.19
CA ILE A 549 -1.88 23.34 9.59
C ILE A 549 -3.02 22.73 10.42
N LEU A 550 -2.78 22.52 11.72
CA LEU A 550 -3.84 22.14 12.64
C LEU A 550 -4.71 23.36 12.93
N THR A 551 -6.02 23.24 12.77
CA THR A 551 -6.99 24.30 13.12
C THR A 551 -8.18 23.72 13.87
N VAL A 552 -8.70 24.50 14.81
CA VAL A 552 -9.96 24.22 15.53
C VAL A 552 -10.69 25.55 15.70
N THR A 553 -11.88 25.66 15.11
CA THR A 553 -12.72 26.85 15.30
C THR A 553 -13.44 26.80 16.64
N ALA A 554 -13.94 27.95 17.10
CA ALA A 554 -15.03 27.91 18.08
C ALA A 554 -16.27 27.21 17.45
N ARG A 555 -17.31 26.94 18.23
CA ARG A 555 -18.62 26.60 17.66
C ARG A 555 -19.23 27.89 17.09
N LEU A 556 -19.27 27.99 15.77
CA LEU A 556 -19.66 29.21 15.06
C LEU A 556 -21.09 29.10 14.53
N ALA A 557 -21.86 30.17 14.77
CA ALA A 557 -23.16 30.41 14.13
C ALA A 557 -23.07 31.64 13.20
N ILE A 558 -23.28 31.43 11.90
CA ILE A 558 -23.49 32.42 10.86
C ILE A 558 -24.87 33.04 11.07
N ALA A 559 -24.92 34.38 11.17
CA ALA A 559 -26.14 35.11 11.48
C ALA A 559 -27.21 34.99 10.36
N PRO A 560 -28.51 35.00 10.68
CA PRO A 560 -29.57 35.03 9.68
C PRO A 560 -29.56 36.34 8.86
N GLY A 561 -29.89 36.27 7.57
CA GLY A 561 -30.04 37.46 6.71
C GLY A 561 -28.73 38.02 6.17
N LEU A 562 -27.64 37.27 6.30
CA LEU A 562 -26.35 37.57 5.69
C LEU A 562 -26.41 37.34 4.17
N ASP A 563 -26.52 38.44 3.40
CA ASP A 563 -26.40 38.47 1.94
C ASP A 563 -25.07 37.83 1.44
N PRO A 564 -25.07 36.87 0.50
CA PRO A 564 -23.84 36.25 -0.03
C PRO A 564 -22.79 37.23 -0.61
N VAL A 565 -23.10 38.52 -0.79
CA VAL A 565 -22.17 39.50 -1.36
C VAL A 565 -21.24 40.13 -0.30
N SER A 566 -19.97 39.68 -0.29
CA SER A 566 -18.70 40.28 0.20
C SER A 566 -18.59 40.95 1.59
N GLY A 567 -19.69 41.15 2.33
CA GLY A 567 -19.69 41.78 3.64
C GLY A 567 -19.82 40.82 4.83
N ASN A 568 -19.91 39.52 4.58
CA ASN A 568 -20.29 38.52 5.58
C ASN A 568 -19.22 37.45 5.84
N ASP A 569 -18.10 37.52 5.13
CA ASP A 569 -16.96 36.62 5.37
C ASP A 569 -16.40 36.76 6.80
N LEU A 570 -16.75 37.83 7.52
CA LEU A 570 -16.36 38.12 8.91
C LEU A 570 -17.53 38.20 9.90
N LYS A 571 -18.71 37.65 9.58
CA LYS A 571 -19.90 37.72 10.45
C LYS A 571 -20.35 36.34 10.92
N TRP A 572 -20.12 36.08 12.19
CA TRP A 572 -20.47 34.88 12.92
C TRP A 572 -20.63 35.25 14.40
N THR A 573 -21.11 34.33 15.20
CA THR A 573 -21.11 34.43 16.66
C THR A 573 -20.59 33.12 17.21
N THR A 574 -19.93 33.13 18.37
CA THR A 574 -19.67 31.89 19.09
C THR A 574 -20.96 31.46 19.77
N ASP A 575 -21.48 30.30 19.39
CA ASP A 575 -22.74 29.76 19.87
C ASP A 575 -22.52 28.30 20.29
N PRO A 576 -22.89 27.88 21.52
CA PRO A 576 -22.86 26.47 21.90
C PRO A 576 -23.65 25.54 20.95
N GLY A 577 -24.69 26.07 20.30
CA GLY A 577 -25.46 25.41 19.23
C GLY A 577 -24.93 25.71 17.82
N GLY A 578 -23.70 26.21 17.69
CA GLY A 578 -23.02 26.39 16.41
C GLY A 578 -22.28 25.14 15.96
N VAL A 579 -21.65 25.21 14.77
CA VAL A 579 -20.86 24.12 14.18
C VAL A 579 -19.38 24.38 14.44
N MET A 580 -18.58 23.33 14.64
CA MET A 580 -17.13 23.42 14.74
C MET A 580 -16.48 23.01 13.42
N GLN A 581 -15.35 23.59 13.04
CA GLN A 581 -14.47 23.06 12.01
C GLN A 581 -13.16 22.59 12.66
N ILE A 582 -12.65 21.44 12.22
CA ILE A 582 -11.30 20.98 12.53
C ILE A 582 -10.50 20.76 11.24
N GLY A 583 -9.25 21.20 11.24
CA GLY A 583 -8.28 20.98 10.15
C GLY A 583 -7.54 19.65 10.34
N SER A 584 -7.51 18.81 9.31
CA SER A 584 -6.95 17.45 9.34
C SER A 584 -5.82 17.30 8.32
N GLY A 585 -4.67 17.93 8.56
CA GLY A 585 -3.57 17.86 7.61
C GLY A 585 -2.52 18.95 7.86
N PRO A 586 -1.25 18.69 7.51
CA PRO A 586 -0.86 17.71 6.52
C PRO A 586 -0.42 16.39 7.17
N MET A 587 -0.56 15.27 6.47
CA MET A 587 0.06 14.00 6.86
C MET A 587 1.48 13.85 6.27
N GLY A 588 1.76 14.50 5.15
CA GLY A 588 3.05 14.43 4.46
C GLY A 588 3.31 15.62 3.54
N GLY A 589 2.26 16.38 3.23
CA GLY A 589 2.26 17.63 2.49
C GLY A 589 3.17 18.70 3.07
N GLY A 590 3.42 19.71 2.22
CA GLY A 590 4.27 20.84 2.55
C GLY A 590 3.76 21.62 3.76
N ARG A 591 4.58 21.77 4.79
CA ARG A 591 4.15 22.47 6.02
C ARG A 591 3.95 23.96 5.78
N MET A 592 2.76 24.48 6.07
CA MET A 592 2.44 25.88 5.83
C MET A 592 2.63 26.76 7.05
N ALA A 593 2.81 28.06 6.77
CA ALA A 593 2.95 29.04 7.82
C ALA A 593 1.60 29.39 8.44
N LEU A 594 1.52 29.45 9.77
CA LEU A 594 0.34 29.96 10.46
C LEU A 594 0.28 31.49 10.29
N SER A 595 -0.88 32.04 9.92
CA SER A 595 -1.11 33.49 9.97
C SER A 595 -1.72 33.89 11.29
N ALA A 596 -0.93 34.56 12.13
CA ALA A 596 -1.42 35.11 13.40
C ALA A 596 -2.60 36.08 13.19
N VAL A 597 -2.65 36.80 12.06
CA VAL A 597 -3.75 37.71 11.71
C VAL A 597 -5.03 36.92 11.40
N LYS A 598 -4.94 35.88 10.55
CA LYS A 598 -6.12 35.08 10.19
C LYS A 598 -6.62 34.25 11.37
N ALA A 599 -5.71 33.62 12.12
CA ALA A 599 -6.07 32.87 13.31
C ALA A 599 -6.71 33.76 14.38
N GLY A 600 -6.16 34.97 14.60
CA GLY A 600 -6.69 35.96 15.54
C GLY A 600 -7.85 36.80 15.03
N THR A 601 -8.45 36.45 13.90
CA THR A 601 -9.62 37.17 13.37
C THR A 601 -10.83 36.96 14.29
N VAL A 602 -11.52 38.05 14.60
CA VAL A 602 -12.73 38.07 15.41
C VAL A 602 -13.92 38.48 14.55
N SER A 603 -15.13 38.07 14.96
CA SER A 603 -16.32 38.46 14.25
C SER A 603 -16.54 39.97 14.32
N THR A 604 -17.02 40.53 13.21
CA THR A 604 -17.55 41.88 13.14
C THR A 604 -18.96 42.02 13.74
N GLU A 605 -19.63 40.91 14.05
CA GLU A 605 -20.97 40.91 14.67
C GLU A 605 -20.91 41.16 16.18
N ASP A 606 -20.08 40.39 16.89
CA ASP A 606 -20.03 40.38 18.36
C ASP A 606 -18.61 40.33 18.95
N GLY A 607 -17.56 40.29 18.12
CA GLY A 607 -16.17 40.14 18.55
C GLY A 607 -15.76 38.71 18.92
N SER A 608 -16.59 37.71 18.63
CA SER A 608 -16.29 36.29 18.90
C SER A 608 -15.07 35.79 18.11
N PRO A 609 -14.15 35.02 18.74
CA PRO A 609 -12.97 34.50 18.04
C PRO A 609 -13.36 33.46 16.98
N LYS A 610 -12.68 33.48 15.83
CA LYS A 610 -12.83 32.44 14.79
C LYS A 610 -12.22 31.11 15.25
N MET A 611 -10.96 31.15 15.67
CA MET A 611 -10.18 29.98 16.07
C MET A 611 -10.04 29.91 17.60
N ILE A 612 -10.18 28.72 18.17
CA ILE A 612 -9.83 28.45 19.58
C ILE A 612 -8.44 27.82 19.72
N ALA A 613 -7.97 27.17 18.65
CA ALA A 613 -6.64 26.61 18.55
C ALA A 613 -6.18 26.59 17.08
N ALA A 614 -4.93 26.91 16.83
CA ALA A 614 -4.28 26.62 15.55
C ALA A 614 -2.77 26.39 15.75
N MET A 615 -2.17 25.50 14.96
CA MET A 615 -0.74 25.19 15.00
C MET A 615 -0.19 25.04 13.59
N GLY A 616 0.88 25.78 13.28
CA GLY A 616 1.57 25.71 11.98
C GLY A 616 3.04 26.07 12.10
N ARG A 617 3.73 26.18 10.96
CA ARG A 617 5.14 26.61 10.93
C ARG A 617 5.24 28.13 11.06
N ASP A 618 6.37 28.64 11.52
CA ASP A 618 6.74 30.04 11.34
C ASP A 618 7.25 30.28 9.91
N ALA A 619 6.73 31.30 9.22
CA ALA A 619 7.13 31.65 7.85
C ALA A 619 8.65 31.94 7.70
N GLY A 620 9.34 32.32 8.78
CA GLY A 620 10.77 32.68 8.75
C GLY A 620 11.68 31.82 9.64
N ALA A 621 11.12 31.02 10.54
CA ALA A 621 11.87 30.18 11.45
C ALA A 621 11.38 28.73 11.32
N ASN A 622 12.25 27.74 11.37
CA ASN A 622 11.83 26.33 11.45
C ASN A 622 11.26 25.98 12.84
N SER A 623 10.46 26.88 13.41
CA SER A 623 9.77 26.76 14.69
C SER A 623 8.27 26.60 14.48
N ILE A 624 7.61 26.06 15.50
CA ILE A 624 6.15 25.92 15.55
C ILE A 624 5.55 27.23 16.07
N GLN A 625 4.50 27.71 15.41
CA GLN A 625 3.63 28.78 15.89
C GLN A 625 2.31 28.20 16.38
N VAL A 626 1.80 28.77 17.47
CA VAL A 626 0.54 28.37 18.10
C VAL A 626 -0.33 29.60 18.29
N HIS A 627 -1.62 29.46 17.97
CA HIS A 627 -2.68 30.38 18.34
C HIS A 627 -3.65 29.67 19.29
N GLY A 628 -4.20 30.41 20.26
CA GLY A 628 -5.17 29.88 21.22
C GLY A 628 -4.53 29.11 22.38
N SER A 629 -5.32 28.27 23.04
CA SER A 629 -4.91 27.47 24.20
C SER A 629 -5.22 25.99 24.01
N GLY A 630 -4.54 25.12 24.77
CA GLY A 630 -4.79 23.67 24.74
C GLY A 630 -3.91 22.87 23.79
N ILE A 631 -3.13 23.54 22.92
CA ILE A 631 -2.14 22.87 22.08
C ILE A 631 -0.93 22.45 22.93
N VAL A 632 -0.57 21.17 22.85
CA VAL A 632 0.55 20.59 23.57
C VAL A 632 1.78 20.56 22.66
N THR A 633 2.70 21.51 22.86
CA THR A 633 3.97 21.57 22.09
C THR A 633 5.19 21.10 22.88
N ALA A 634 5.06 20.85 24.19
CA ALA A 634 6.19 20.57 25.08
C ALA A 634 7.04 19.36 24.66
N ASN A 635 6.45 18.43 23.90
CA ASN A 635 7.10 17.22 23.42
C ASN A 635 7.28 17.18 21.90
N VAL A 636 6.86 18.22 21.17
CA VAL A 636 7.00 18.25 19.72
C VAL A 636 8.41 18.73 19.38
N THR A 637 9.25 17.81 18.94
CA THR A 637 10.62 18.16 18.54
C THR A 637 10.66 18.71 17.11
N GLY A 638 11.39 19.81 16.90
CA GLY A 638 11.55 20.41 15.57
C GLY A 638 10.35 21.22 15.07
N SER A 639 10.12 21.19 13.75
CA SER A 639 9.00 21.85 13.05
C SER A 639 7.95 20.83 12.59
N GLU A 640 7.76 19.79 13.40
CA GLU A 640 6.81 18.70 13.14
C GLU A 640 5.38 19.20 13.35
N THR A 641 4.67 19.47 12.25
CA THR A 641 3.26 19.90 12.26
C THR A 641 2.34 18.89 11.58
N TRP A 642 2.88 17.74 11.17
CA TRP A 642 2.09 16.68 10.57
C TRP A 642 1.20 16.03 11.61
N HIS A 643 -0.06 15.80 11.27
CA HIS A 643 -1.02 15.24 12.22
C HIS A 643 -2.20 14.53 11.56
N MET A 644 -2.86 13.71 12.37
CA MET A 644 -4.17 13.12 12.11
C MET A 644 -5.05 13.31 13.33
N TRP A 645 -6.36 13.14 13.14
CA TRP A 645 -7.33 13.11 14.24
C TRP A 645 -7.77 11.69 14.51
N HIS A 646 -7.93 11.36 15.79
CA HIS A 646 -8.53 10.13 16.26
C HIS A 646 -9.82 10.48 16.99
N CYS A 647 -10.97 10.17 16.39
CA CYS A 647 -12.28 10.59 16.89
C CYS A 647 -13.09 9.38 17.35
N ARG A 648 -13.60 9.42 18.57
CA ARG A 648 -14.48 8.39 19.15
C ARG A 648 -15.91 8.93 19.22
N PHE A 649 -16.86 8.12 18.79
CA PHE A 649 -18.30 8.42 18.81
C PHE A 649 -19.02 7.32 19.60
N ASP A 650 -19.69 7.70 20.67
CA ASP A 650 -20.40 6.75 21.52
C ASP A 650 -21.76 7.27 22.00
N PRO A 651 -22.59 6.42 22.64
CA PRO A 651 -23.93 6.82 23.03
C PRO A 651 -24.02 8.03 23.97
N THR A 652 -22.91 8.43 24.60
CA THR A 652 -22.86 9.48 25.61
C THR A 652 -22.20 10.76 25.13
N GLY A 653 -21.47 10.74 24.01
CA GLY A 653 -20.58 11.83 23.65
C GLY A 653 -19.75 11.55 22.42
N TRP A 654 -18.87 12.49 22.13
CA TRP A 654 -17.76 12.26 21.21
C TRP A 654 -16.51 12.93 21.76
N SER A 655 -15.37 12.39 21.37
CA SER A 655 -14.07 12.99 21.64
C SER A 655 -13.20 12.93 20.40
N ALA A 656 -12.23 13.83 20.32
CA ALA A 656 -11.26 13.86 19.24
C ALA A 656 -9.87 14.24 19.75
N THR A 657 -8.87 13.47 19.36
CA THR A 657 -7.47 13.70 19.72
C THR A 657 -6.68 13.91 18.44
N ALA A 658 -6.10 15.08 18.26
CA ALA A 658 -5.09 15.31 17.24
C ALA A 658 -3.76 14.72 17.71
N TYR A 659 -3.10 13.93 16.86
CA TYR A 659 -1.81 13.33 17.18
C TYR A 659 -0.83 13.47 16.01
N ASN A 660 0.46 13.60 16.31
CA ASN A 660 1.51 13.63 15.29
C ASN A 660 1.92 12.20 14.86
N ARG A 661 2.85 12.06 13.92
CA ARG A 661 3.29 10.72 13.45
C ARG A 661 3.91 9.84 14.55
N ASP A 662 4.46 10.45 15.60
CA ASP A 662 5.03 9.73 16.75
C ASP A 662 3.94 9.27 17.75
N GLY A 663 2.66 9.55 17.46
CA GLY A 663 1.54 9.26 18.35
C GLY A 663 1.42 10.24 19.53
N LEU A 664 2.13 11.37 19.51
CA LEU A 664 2.02 12.40 20.54
C LEU A 664 0.76 13.22 20.35
N THR A 665 -0.04 13.33 21.42
CA THR A 665 -1.20 14.21 21.46
C THR A 665 -0.79 15.68 21.30
N LEU A 666 -1.43 16.34 20.33
CA LEU A 666 -1.26 17.76 20.03
C LEU A 666 -2.43 18.60 20.55
N TYR A 667 -3.65 18.06 20.50
CA TYR A 667 -4.88 18.72 20.93
C TYR A 667 -5.97 17.71 21.25
N GLU A 668 -6.87 18.04 22.17
CA GLU A 668 -8.00 17.19 22.55
C GLU A 668 -9.30 17.99 22.61
N ILE A 669 -10.37 17.35 22.18
CA ILE A 669 -11.76 17.80 22.27
C ILE A 669 -12.53 16.68 22.99
N ASP A 670 -13.33 17.04 23.97
CA ASP A 670 -14.22 16.13 24.68
C ASP A 670 -15.57 16.81 24.90
N GLU A 671 -16.62 16.27 24.29
CA GLU A 671 -17.98 16.81 24.37
C GLU A 671 -19.00 15.70 24.63
N GLY A 672 -19.67 15.79 25.78
CA GLY A 672 -20.85 14.98 26.07
C GLY A 672 -22.09 15.40 25.26
N ILE A 673 -23.04 14.47 25.11
CA ILE A 673 -24.38 14.70 24.53
C ILE A 673 -25.34 15.33 25.54
#